data_AF-A0A960M0Q4-F1
#
_entry.id   AF-A0A960M0Q4-F1
#
_cell.length_a   1.000
_cell.length_b   1.000
_cell.length_c   1.000
_cell.angle_alpha   90.00
_cell.angle_beta   90.00
_cell.angle_gamma   90.00
#
_symmetry.space_group_name_H-M   'P 1'
#
loop_
_entity.id
_entity.type
_entity.pdbx_description
1 polymer ?
#
loop_
_entity_poly.entity_id
_entity_poly.type
_entity_poly.pdbx_seq_one_letter_code
_entity_poly.pdbx_strand_id
1 'polypeptide(L)'
;TFPPVSIAPQATTNLIIPWPSPGTSLGWHSLLVEVAASPGETSLLDNSVTVRSALASQVVTNRILLQNAIWRYNQEGLDLFATPWTSTNFYDDHWSEGASQLGYGLPVTTELANRDTVVHFLRTSLHVDLEPVEVRLSLARDDGVVLFLDGTELLRDNVPAGPLSATTQSTAPMLGTAQTAVTTHLLDPWAWTQGRHTLAASLHQSDSAASGEHPWINEFHYDNDDSDRNEGVEIAGPAGLDLSRYALYFYNGGNGSVYSNVTLYGTLPDQSGGAGTAWFAVRRIQNGAPDGMVLVVDGTGVVEFLSYEGTFTANNGPAAGMTSVNLPVYEHDIDEDDDQSLQRTGSGSQAQDFTWVGPRNHSRGSINSGQTITQDPADLYFLAAVDLVVPSLPAVRDVVVTELTPQREAFAGDVIPITLEVANHGNQTESFALLLVDAASGATLGSAGIVGLGAGESTRVMLDWNTAGLEPGAHDLSALIVQDGVTNLLGSLTASGVVAGSGVGIKPVDGSAAIGGHAVQTLLFDTWAVVGEGSTLSIIDLQQPDQPVRVAAIPLPGRIEALALRDAWLFTANGDYGVQVIDLSDPANPVHRQTLDTPGHASDLLVSGLNLWIADGVAGLRCADMTDPRQPVVLSQLFTGGSVSAIAANGNFLYLADAFEGLIVVNGSNPASPIRLGTAPAAGFGCDVIIQSSSQLWVPTREGRCLLVDVTDPTSPVITGGFVTGANHAQVLLDNDRLYLAASSSGLLVYDVTDPLNATPALTIATEGSALGVDARNGRLALADGTAGLRLFDLPALTPRGQVETAGRAVRADFSGDFLFLAAGENGLRIYSLTNPALPVLSGTVQAIGNTRDVAVEGSLAVLADINGMAHLVNVENPAAPVSTGGWSVPGGEPLYRVGLYSNRVLAVGFDTAWLLDISSPANPSLLGTVELPTRILDADLDGPVAVLALGPEGVVMLDGLSTLAQ
;
A
#
# COMPACT_ATOMS: atom_id res chain seq x y z
N THR A 1 38.16 14.68 26.62
CA THR A 1 39.32 14.01 25.98
C THR A 1 39.81 12.92 26.90
N PHE A 2 39.93 11.70 26.39
CA PHE A 2 40.35 10.51 27.15
C PHE A 2 41.81 10.16 26.84
N PRO A 3 42.52 9.46 27.74
CA PRO A 3 43.89 9.03 27.45
C PRO A 3 43.93 8.12 26.21
N PRO A 4 45.00 8.17 25.41
CA PRO A 4 45.15 7.33 24.23
C PRO A 4 45.14 5.84 24.61
N VAL A 5 44.44 5.04 23.80
CA VAL A 5 44.33 3.59 23.98
C VAL A 5 45.07 2.90 22.84
N SER A 6 46.01 2.02 23.20
CA SER A 6 46.74 1.21 22.21
C SER A 6 45.91 0.00 21.82
N ILE A 7 45.59 -0.12 20.53
CA ILE A 7 44.85 -1.25 19.95
C ILE A 7 45.76 -1.96 18.94
N ALA A 8 45.81 -3.29 18.98
CA ALA A 8 46.56 -4.08 18.01
C ALA A 8 45.87 -4.08 16.63
N PRO A 9 46.60 -4.31 15.52
CA PRO A 9 45.98 -4.43 14.20
C PRO A 9 44.84 -5.46 14.19
N GLN A 10 43.69 -5.09 13.61
CA GLN A 10 42.47 -5.90 13.52
C GLN A 10 41.82 -6.31 14.86
N ALA A 11 42.21 -5.69 15.98
CA ALA A 11 41.57 -5.91 17.27
C ALA A 11 40.46 -4.87 17.52
N THR A 12 39.43 -5.28 18.27
CA THR A 12 38.38 -4.40 18.78
C THR A 12 38.56 -4.21 20.28
N THR A 13 38.33 -2.99 20.79
CA THR A 13 38.28 -2.73 22.23
C THR A 13 37.02 -1.94 22.56
N ASN A 14 36.41 -2.24 23.70
CA ASN A 14 35.29 -1.47 24.23
C ASN A 14 35.82 -0.36 25.14
N LEU A 15 35.33 0.86 24.94
CA LEU A 15 35.63 2.00 25.81
C LEU A 15 34.35 2.45 26.50
N ILE A 16 34.42 2.57 27.82
CA ILE A 16 33.32 3.13 28.60
C ILE A 16 33.65 4.60 28.83
N ILE A 17 32.89 5.47 28.18
CA ILE A 17 32.97 6.91 28.36
C ILE A 17 31.85 7.33 29.32
N PRO A 18 32.17 7.74 30.57
CA PRO A 18 31.14 8.20 31.48
C PRO A 18 30.61 9.56 31.01
N TRP A 19 29.28 9.66 30.88
CA TRP A 19 28.61 10.94 30.67
C TRP A 19 28.40 11.63 32.03
N PRO A 20 29.09 12.75 32.33
CA PRO A 20 28.85 13.48 33.57
C PRO A 20 27.46 14.13 33.53
N SER A 21 26.50 13.54 34.25
CA SER A 21 25.17 14.11 34.43
C SER A 21 25.07 15.36 35.33
N PRO A 22 26.00 15.65 36.28
CA PRO A 22 25.89 16.85 37.11
C PRO A 22 25.98 18.14 36.27
N GLY A 23 24.91 18.95 36.29
CA GLY A 23 24.84 20.22 35.57
C GLY A 23 24.28 20.13 34.14
N THR A 24 24.00 18.92 33.65
CA THR A 24 23.34 18.70 32.36
C THR A 24 21.82 18.80 32.54
N SER A 25 21.13 19.49 31.63
CA SER A 25 19.67 19.63 31.69
C SER A 25 18.96 18.29 31.42
N LEU A 26 17.82 18.05 32.06
CA LEU A 26 16.94 16.94 31.67
C LEU A 26 16.47 17.16 30.22
N GLY A 27 16.34 16.09 29.45
CA GLY A 27 15.94 16.12 28.04
C GLY A 27 16.80 15.23 27.14
N TRP A 28 16.54 15.29 25.83
CA TRP A 28 17.33 14.60 24.82
C TRP A 28 18.63 15.35 24.52
N HIS A 29 19.72 14.60 24.39
CA HIS A 29 21.06 15.08 24.08
C HIS A 29 21.63 14.29 22.91
N SER A 30 22.36 14.97 22.03
CA SER A 30 23.18 14.32 21.01
C SER A 30 24.62 14.26 21.50
N LEU A 31 25.13 13.05 21.67
CA LEU A 31 26.48 12.75 22.12
C LEU A 31 27.32 12.39 20.90
N LEU A 32 28.23 13.30 20.53
CA LEU A 32 29.20 13.08 19.46
C LEU A 32 30.50 12.49 20.05
N VAL A 33 30.95 11.38 19.51
CA VAL A 33 32.25 10.79 19.81
C VAL A 33 33.10 10.87 18.54
N GLU A 34 34.28 11.48 18.66
CA GLU A 34 35.25 11.60 17.56
C GLU A 34 36.57 10.94 17.97
N VAL A 35 37.13 10.12 17.07
CA VAL A 35 38.50 9.62 17.21
C VAL A 35 39.47 10.62 16.60
N ALA A 36 40.30 11.24 17.45
CA ALA A 36 41.31 12.17 17.00
C ALA A 36 42.39 11.44 16.18
N ALA A 37 42.79 12.04 15.04
CA ALA A 37 43.77 11.46 14.14
C ALA A 37 45.13 11.21 14.83
N SER A 38 45.72 10.03 14.57
CA SER A 38 47.05 9.69 15.05
C SER A 38 48.16 10.21 14.11
N PRO A 39 49.37 10.55 14.60
CA PRO A 39 50.46 10.96 13.73
C PRO A 39 50.83 9.87 12.71
N GLY A 40 50.59 10.15 11.42
CA GLY A 40 50.83 9.21 10.31
C GLY A 40 49.60 8.47 9.78
N GLU A 41 48.40 8.78 10.29
CA GLU A 41 47.13 8.27 9.77
C GLU A 41 46.84 8.76 8.35
N THR A 42 46.36 7.86 7.48
CA THR A 42 46.08 8.15 6.06
C THR A 42 44.60 7.95 5.68
N SER A 43 43.75 7.61 6.65
CA SER A 43 42.31 7.41 6.43
C SER A 43 41.63 8.75 6.11
N LEU A 44 40.70 8.73 5.15
CA LEU A 44 39.81 9.85 4.80
C LEU A 44 38.35 9.57 5.22
N LEU A 45 38.12 8.47 5.95
CA LEU A 45 36.78 8.07 6.40
C LEU A 45 36.35 8.89 7.62
N ASP A 46 35.04 9.06 7.77
CA ASP A 46 34.46 9.68 8.96
C ASP A 46 34.76 8.81 10.19
N ASN A 47 35.48 9.39 11.15
CA ASN A 47 35.90 8.77 12.40
C ASN A 47 35.02 9.21 13.58
N SER A 48 33.82 9.72 13.29
CA SER A 48 32.85 10.18 14.28
C SER A 48 31.59 9.32 14.32
N VAL A 49 30.96 9.26 15.49
CA VAL A 49 29.63 8.68 15.66
C VAL A 49 28.80 9.59 16.57
N THR A 50 27.57 9.88 16.17
CA THR A 50 26.61 10.61 17.00
C THR A 50 25.58 9.64 17.54
N VAL A 51 25.34 9.71 18.84
CA VAL A 51 24.32 8.92 19.54
C VAL A 51 23.34 9.87 20.23
N ARG A 52 22.03 9.64 20.10
CA ARG A 52 21.02 10.37 20.89
C ARG A 52 20.74 9.61 22.19
N SER A 53 20.69 10.32 23.31
CA SER A 53 20.38 9.77 24.63
C SER A 53 19.59 10.78 25.45
N ALA A 54 18.71 10.32 26.34
CA ALA A 54 17.93 11.18 27.22
C ALA A 54 18.49 11.18 28.64
N LEU A 55 18.61 12.37 29.24
CA LEU A 55 18.78 12.51 30.69
C LEU A 55 17.40 12.74 31.32
N ALA A 56 16.92 11.78 32.11
CA ALA A 56 15.60 11.82 32.72
C ALA A 56 15.66 11.57 34.23
N SER A 57 14.65 12.04 34.96
CA SER A 57 14.57 11.82 36.41
C SER A 57 14.07 10.42 36.77
N GLN A 58 13.27 9.80 35.89
CA GLN A 58 12.77 8.42 35.97
C GLN A 58 12.58 7.84 34.55
N VAL A 59 12.31 6.55 34.45
CA VAL A 59 11.88 5.89 33.20
C VAL A 59 10.56 5.17 33.43
N VAL A 60 9.74 5.07 32.39
CA VAL A 60 8.45 4.36 32.40
C VAL A 60 8.51 3.26 31.34
N THR A 61 7.94 2.10 31.64
CA THR A 61 7.79 1.01 30.67
C THR A 61 6.39 1.03 30.09
N ASN A 62 6.28 1.15 28.76
CA ASN A 62 5.05 1.08 28.00
C ASN A 62 5.01 -0.19 27.15
N ARG A 63 3.97 -1.02 27.29
CA ARG A 63 3.81 -2.23 26.48
C ARG A 63 3.04 -1.90 25.21
N ILE A 64 3.73 -1.92 24.08
CA ILE A 64 3.15 -1.55 22.77
C ILE A 64 2.71 -2.77 21.95
N LEU A 65 3.23 -3.95 22.27
CA LEU A 65 2.78 -5.22 21.70
C LEU A 65 2.46 -6.18 22.84
N LEU A 66 1.20 -6.59 22.94
CA LEU A 66 0.70 -7.50 23.96
C LEU A 66 1.03 -8.95 23.62
N GLN A 67 1.13 -9.81 24.63
CA GLN A 67 1.36 -11.25 24.45
C GLN A 67 0.25 -11.97 23.67
N ASN A 68 -0.94 -11.36 23.54
CA ASN A 68 -2.07 -11.84 22.78
C ASN A 68 -2.40 -10.94 21.58
N ALA A 69 -1.44 -10.12 21.12
CA ALA A 69 -1.62 -9.27 19.96
C ALA A 69 -1.99 -10.11 18.73
N ILE A 70 -2.78 -9.53 17.81
CA ILE A 70 -3.17 -10.20 16.57
C ILE A 70 -2.01 -10.15 15.59
N TRP A 71 -1.67 -11.31 15.03
CA TRP A 71 -0.71 -11.46 13.94
C TRP A 71 -1.43 -11.99 12.71
N ARG A 72 -1.06 -11.47 11.54
CA ARG A 72 -1.38 -12.08 10.25
C ARG A 72 -0.29 -13.09 9.90
N TYR A 73 -0.67 -14.24 9.34
CA TYR A 73 0.23 -15.34 9.02
C TYR A 73 -0.11 -16.02 7.69
N ASN A 74 0.93 -16.33 6.92
CA ASN A 74 0.78 -17.06 5.66
C ASN A 74 0.54 -18.54 5.96
N GLN A 75 -0.55 -19.11 5.44
CA GLN A 75 -0.83 -20.55 5.51
C GLN A 75 -0.69 -21.27 4.16
N GLU A 76 -0.37 -20.55 3.09
CA GLU A 76 -0.33 -21.10 1.73
C GLU A 76 0.98 -21.85 1.43
N GLY A 77 1.99 -21.67 2.30
CA GLY A 77 3.29 -22.34 2.17
C GLY A 77 4.15 -21.81 1.02
N LEU A 78 3.90 -20.56 0.63
CA LEU A 78 4.68 -19.87 -0.39
C LEU A 78 6.04 -19.43 0.16
N ASP A 79 7.10 -19.56 -0.65
CA ASP A 79 8.39 -18.94 -0.35
C ASP A 79 8.30 -17.43 -0.60
N LEU A 80 8.40 -16.66 0.48
CA LEU A 80 8.30 -15.21 0.42
C LEU A 80 9.65 -14.50 0.45
N PHE A 81 10.80 -15.18 0.59
CA PHE A 81 12.10 -14.49 0.68
C PHE A 81 12.51 -13.75 -0.59
N ALA A 82 11.87 -14.05 -1.73
CA ALA A 82 12.03 -13.30 -2.99
C ALA A 82 11.09 -12.09 -3.12
N THR A 83 10.20 -11.86 -2.14
CA THR A 83 9.22 -10.77 -2.12
C THR A 83 9.52 -9.78 -1.00
N PRO A 84 9.10 -8.50 -1.11
CA PRO A 84 9.35 -7.49 -0.07
C PRO A 84 8.40 -7.63 1.11
N TRP A 85 8.12 -8.86 1.56
CA TRP A 85 7.11 -9.13 2.57
C TRP A 85 7.38 -8.40 3.88
N THR A 86 8.61 -8.35 4.35
CA THR A 86 8.95 -7.66 5.61
C THR A 86 8.72 -6.14 5.59
N SER A 87 8.43 -5.51 4.43
CA SER A 87 8.21 -4.07 4.30
C SER A 87 6.81 -3.60 4.74
N THR A 88 6.69 -2.32 5.07
CA THR A 88 5.43 -1.67 5.49
C THR A 88 4.35 -1.64 4.40
N ASN A 89 4.71 -1.81 3.13
CA ASN A 89 3.81 -1.68 1.99
C ASN A 89 3.40 -3.04 1.39
N PHE A 90 3.78 -4.15 2.03
CA PHE A 90 3.39 -5.47 1.53
C PHE A 90 1.95 -5.79 1.88
N TYR A 91 1.20 -6.26 0.89
CA TYR A 91 -0.20 -6.62 1.01
C TYR A 91 -0.39 -8.04 1.55
N ASP A 92 -0.92 -8.14 2.77
CA ASP A 92 -1.06 -9.35 3.56
C ASP A 92 -2.50 -9.62 4.02
N ASP A 93 -3.50 -8.91 3.50
CA ASP A 93 -4.87 -9.08 3.99
C ASP A 93 -5.52 -10.42 3.60
N HIS A 94 -4.90 -11.14 2.66
CA HIS A 94 -5.21 -12.54 2.34
C HIS A 94 -4.67 -13.54 3.38
N TRP A 95 -3.77 -13.09 4.25
CA TRP A 95 -3.23 -13.92 5.31
C TRP A 95 -4.27 -14.05 6.41
N SER A 96 -4.42 -15.27 6.90
CA SER A 96 -5.20 -15.56 8.09
C SER A 96 -4.66 -14.76 9.28
N GLU A 97 -5.55 -14.34 10.17
CA GLU A 97 -5.19 -13.60 11.39
C GLU A 97 -5.51 -14.39 12.66
N GLY A 98 -4.81 -14.07 13.74
CA GLY A 98 -5.06 -14.69 15.04
C GLY A 98 -4.15 -14.18 16.14
N ALA A 99 -4.57 -14.36 17.37
CA ALA A 99 -3.84 -13.90 18.55
C ALA A 99 -2.55 -14.69 18.77
N SER A 100 -1.52 -13.99 19.25
CA SER A 100 -0.20 -14.53 19.60
C SER A 100 -0.27 -15.61 20.69
N GLN A 101 0.79 -16.44 20.75
CA GLN A 101 0.72 -17.90 20.95
C GLN A 101 0.16 -18.58 19.71
N LEU A 102 0.85 -18.42 18.58
CA LEU A 102 0.53 -19.08 17.31
C LEU A 102 1.37 -20.34 17.14
N GLY A 103 0.80 -21.38 16.53
CA GLY A 103 1.55 -22.57 16.15
C GLY A 103 0.69 -23.84 16.10
N TYR A 104 1.27 -25.00 16.38
CA TYR A 104 0.57 -26.29 16.44
C TYR A 104 1.33 -27.26 17.37
N GLY A 105 0.73 -28.40 17.72
CA GLY A 105 1.39 -29.43 18.56
C GLY A 105 1.48 -29.09 20.06
N LEU A 106 1.48 -27.81 20.42
CA LEU A 106 1.50 -27.29 21.80
C LEU A 106 0.21 -26.51 22.14
N PRO A 107 -0.06 -26.20 23.43
CA PRO A 107 -1.16 -25.31 23.81
C PRO A 107 -0.95 -23.89 23.26
N VAL A 108 -1.65 -23.60 22.17
CA VAL A 108 -1.61 -22.31 21.45
C VAL A 108 -2.97 -21.62 21.51
N THR A 109 -2.97 -20.29 21.36
CA THR A 109 -4.21 -19.51 21.22
C THR A 109 -4.72 -19.57 19.78
N THR A 110 -3.81 -19.57 18.80
CA THR A 110 -4.14 -19.68 17.38
C THR A 110 -3.42 -20.88 16.77
N GLU A 111 -4.19 -21.82 16.23
CA GLU A 111 -3.64 -23.00 15.57
C GLU A 111 -3.34 -22.73 14.09
N LEU A 112 -2.12 -23.02 13.63
CA LEU A 112 -1.74 -22.92 12.22
C LEU A 112 -2.06 -24.24 11.50
N ALA A 113 -2.80 -24.16 10.39
CA ALA A 113 -3.27 -25.31 9.63
C ALA A 113 -2.17 -25.95 8.78
N ASN A 114 -1.23 -25.15 8.25
CA ASN A 114 -0.15 -25.63 7.41
C ASN A 114 1.04 -26.09 8.26
N ARG A 115 1.34 -27.39 8.19
CA ARG A 115 2.41 -28.07 8.94
C ARG A 115 3.49 -28.65 8.01
N ASP A 116 3.35 -28.44 6.70
CA ASP A 116 4.18 -29.07 5.66
C ASP A 116 5.37 -28.18 5.23
N THR A 117 5.62 -27.08 5.95
CA THR A 117 6.61 -26.07 5.59
C THR A 117 7.66 -25.87 6.67
N VAL A 118 8.92 -25.73 6.25
CA VAL A 118 10.05 -25.47 7.16
C VAL A 118 10.01 -24.05 7.70
N VAL A 119 9.45 -23.10 6.92
CA VAL A 119 9.38 -21.69 7.28
C VAL A 119 7.95 -21.18 7.28
N HIS A 120 7.57 -20.49 8.36
CA HIS A 120 6.28 -19.80 8.49
C HIS A 120 6.48 -18.30 8.59
N PHE A 121 5.60 -17.54 7.94
CA PHE A 121 5.71 -16.07 7.87
C PHE A 121 4.58 -15.41 8.64
N LEU A 122 4.92 -14.50 9.54
CA LEU A 122 3.97 -13.73 10.35
C LEU A 122 4.31 -12.24 10.34
N ARG A 123 3.32 -11.42 10.66
CA ARG A 123 3.47 -9.97 10.78
C ARG A 123 2.38 -9.33 11.63
N THR A 124 2.69 -8.15 12.17
CA THR A 124 1.76 -7.28 12.87
C THR A 124 2.18 -5.82 12.69
N SER A 125 1.22 -4.90 12.81
CA SER A 125 1.51 -3.47 12.91
C SER A 125 1.49 -3.01 14.38
N LEU A 126 2.26 -1.98 14.68
CA LEU A 126 2.29 -1.32 15.99
C LEU A 126 2.55 0.17 15.83
N HIS A 127 2.31 0.93 16.90
CA HIS A 127 2.55 2.38 16.94
C HIS A 127 3.49 2.75 18.09
N VAL A 128 4.42 3.65 17.81
CA VAL A 128 5.40 4.18 18.77
C VAL A 128 5.09 5.66 18.99
N ASP A 129 4.63 5.99 20.20
CA ASP A 129 4.28 7.38 20.56
C ASP A 129 5.51 8.22 20.92
N LEU A 130 6.52 7.60 21.55
CA LEU A 130 7.72 8.26 22.05
C LEU A 130 8.96 7.39 21.79
N GLU A 131 10.04 8.03 21.36
CA GLU A 131 11.33 7.37 21.13
C GLU A 131 11.82 6.69 22.43
N PRO A 132 12.10 5.37 22.43
CA PRO A 132 12.54 4.65 23.60
C PRO A 132 14.04 4.87 23.87
N VAL A 133 14.45 4.70 25.12
CA VAL A 133 15.87 4.59 25.51
C VAL A 133 16.32 3.14 25.64
N GLU A 134 15.37 2.22 25.76
CA GLU A 134 15.59 0.78 25.78
C GLU A 134 14.34 0.07 25.25
N VAL A 135 14.52 -0.96 24.44
CA VAL A 135 13.43 -1.78 23.91
C VAL A 135 13.64 -3.22 24.34
N ARG A 136 12.62 -3.80 24.99
CA ARG A 136 12.62 -5.18 25.47
C ARG A 136 11.63 -5.99 24.64
N LEU A 137 12.13 -6.98 23.93
CA LEU A 137 11.31 -7.99 23.27
C LEU A 137 11.23 -9.22 24.17
N SER A 138 10.03 -9.56 24.62
CA SER A 138 9.73 -10.87 25.20
C SER A 138 9.34 -11.82 24.08
N LEU A 139 10.12 -12.88 23.88
CA LEU A 139 9.98 -13.84 22.79
C LEU A 139 9.91 -15.25 23.37
N ALA A 140 8.95 -16.05 22.93
CA ALA A 140 9.01 -17.49 23.06
C ALA A 140 8.77 -18.09 21.69
N ARG A 141 9.57 -19.08 21.33
CA ARG A 141 9.41 -19.83 20.10
C ARG A 141 9.78 -21.27 20.33
N ASP A 142 9.31 -22.10 19.42
CA ASP A 142 9.81 -23.46 19.25
C ASP A 142 11.24 -23.39 18.66
N ASP A 143 11.47 -23.71 17.40
CA ASP A 143 12.84 -23.84 16.88
C ASP A 143 13.61 -22.53 16.64
N GLY A 144 13.39 -21.86 15.51
CA GLY A 144 14.14 -20.67 15.07
C GLY A 144 13.22 -19.49 14.76
N VAL A 145 13.67 -18.24 14.98
CA VAL A 145 12.97 -17.06 14.44
C VAL A 145 13.95 -16.00 13.95
N VAL A 146 13.56 -15.32 12.87
CA VAL A 146 14.13 -14.04 12.45
C VAL A 146 13.02 -12.99 12.49
N LEU A 147 13.28 -11.88 13.18
CA LEU A 147 12.38 -10.73 13.26
C LEU A 147 12.88 -9.58 12.40
N PHE A 148 11.95 -8.86 11.79
CA PHE A 148 12.20 -7.71 10.94
C PHE A 148 11.35 -6.52 11.40
N LEU A 149 11.93 -5.33 11.39
CA LEU A 149 11.22 -4.06 11.58
C LEU A 149 11.30 -3.26 10.28
N ASP A 150 10.15 -2.98 9.66
CA ASP A 150 10.02 -2.22 8.40
C ASP A 150 10.99 -2.66 7.30
N GLY A 151 11.14 -3.97 7.13
CA GLY A 151 12.00 -4.57 6.11
C GLY A 151 13.43 -4.87 6.56
N THR A 152 13.87 -4.37 7.72
CA THR A 152 15.24 -4.54 8.23
C THR A 152 15.31 -5.64 9.28
N GLU A 153 16.27 -6.57 9.16
CA GLU A 153 16.48 -7.63 10.16
C GLU A 153 16.86 -7.03 11.52
N LEU A 154 16.04 -7.33 12.54
CA LEU A 154 16.12 -6.77 13.88
C LEU A 154 16.75 -7.75 14.88
N LEU A 155 16.38 -9.02 14.78
CA LEU A 155 16.89 -10.09 15.63
C LEU A 155 16.89 -11.40 14.84
N ARG A 156 17.97 -12.16 14.98
CA ARG A 156 18.06 -13.55 14.57
C ARG A 156 18.41 -14.40 15.77
N ASP A 157 17.62 -15.42 16.03
CA ASP A 157 17.81 -16.25 17.22
C ASP A 157 17.50 -17.71 16.87
N ASN A 158 18.45 -18.59 17.21
CA ASN A 158 18.53 -20.00 16.78
C ASN A 158 18.36 -20.25 15.26
N VAL A 159 18.88 -19.37 14.40
CA VAL A 159 18.92 -19.53 12.94
C VAL A 159 20.36 -19.27 12.44
N PRO A 160 20.90 -20.05 11.49
CA PRO A 160 22.27 -19.88 11.00
C PRO A 160 22.53 -18.49 10.39
N ALA A 161 23.77 -18.02 10.43
CA ALA A 161 24.16 -16.79 9.74
C ALA A 161 24.13 -16.98 8.21
N GLY A 162 23.72 -15.94 7.48
CA GLY A 162 23.69 -15.95 6.01
C GLY A 162 22.30 -15.68 5.42
N PRO A 163 22.18 -15.76 4.09
CA PRO A 163 20.92 -15.51 3.39
C PRO A 163 19.85 -16.54 3.79
N LEU A 164 18.61 -16.07 3.91
CA LEU A 164 17.45 -16.90 4.25
C LEU A 164 16.75 -17.39 2.97
N SER A 165 16.10 -18.54 3.08
CA SER A 165 15.30 -19.19 2.03
C SER A 165 14.20 -20.04 2.67
N ALA A 166 13.19 -20.48 1.90
CA ALA A 166 12.12 -21.34 2.42
C ALA A 166 12.58 -22.70 2.96
N THR A 167 13.85 -23.08 2.75
CA THR A 167 14.46 -24.30 3.29
C THR A 167 15.48 -24.02 4.39
N THR A 168 15.62 -22.77 4.82
CA THR A 168 16.53 -22.44 5.91
C THR A 168 15.95 -22.97 7.23
N GLN A 169 16.65 -23.91 7.85
CA GLN A 169 16.28 -24.51 9.13
C GLN A 169 16.82 -23.69 10.32
N SER A 170 16.33 -23.98 11.52
CA SER A 170 16.95 -23.54 12.76
C SER A 170 18.34 -24.17 12.97
N THR A 171 19.16 -23.60 13.85
CA THR A 171 20.51 -24.13 14.13
C THR A 171 20.47 -25.40 14.99
N ALA A 172 19.46 -25.54 15.84
CA ALA A 172 19.22 -26.70 16.70
C ALA A 172 17.72 -26.81 17.04
N PRO A 173 17.18 -28.01 17.29
CA PRO A 173 15.81 -28.16 17.77
C PRO A 173 15.64 -27.58 19.18
N MET A 174 14.48 -27.01 19.49
CA MET A 174 14.11 -26.66 20.87
C MET A 174 13.10 -27.69 21.41
N LEU A 175 13.30 -28.18 22.63
CA LEU A 175 12.49 -29.29 23.18
C LEU A 175 11.94 -28.98 24.58
N GLY A 176 10.78 -29.57 24.89
CA GLY A 176 10.16 -29.54 26.22
C GLY A 176 9.79 -28.13 26.68
N THR A 177 10.17 -27.76 27.91
CA THR A 177 9.80 -26.43 28.44
C THR A 177 10.49 -25.27 27.73
N ALA A 178 11.53 -25.53 26.92
CA ALA A 178 12.25 -24.50 26.19
C ALA A 178 11.40 -23.87 25.07
N GLN A 179 10.52 -24.66 24.44
CA GLN A 179 9.67 -24.27 23.30
C GLN A 179 8.63 -23.19 23.66
N THR A 180 8.33 -23.03 24.95
CA THR A 180 7.38 -22.04 25.48
C THR A 180 8.01 -21.09 26.48
N ALA A 181 9.32 -21.20 26.72
CA ALA A 181 10.04 -20.33 27.64
C ALA A 181 10.19 -18.93 27.04
N VAL A 182 9.68 -17.92 27.76
CA VAL A 182 9.81 -16.52 27.34
C VAL A 182 11.19 -16.00 27.71
N THR A 183 12.01 -15.71 26.71
CA THR A 183 13.28 -14.98 26.83
C THR A 183 13.08 -13.50 26.58
N THR A 184 13.88 -12.65 27.23
CA THR A 184 13.87 -11.20 26.98
C THR A 184 15.14 -10.81 26.23
N HIS A 185 14.95 -10.19 25.06
CA HIS A 185 16.00 -9.63 24.23
C HIS A 185 15.99 -8.11 24.34
N LEU A 186 17.18 -7.52 24.45
CA LEU A 186 17.36 -6.07 24.30
C LEU A 186 17.58 -5.78 22.82
N LEU A 187 16.72 -4.93 22.26
CA LEU A 187 16.79 -4.51 20.86
C LEU A 187 17.40 -3.11 20.75
N ASP A 188 17.87 -2.76 19.55
CA ASP A 188 18.35 -1.40 19.25
C ASP A 188 17.19 -0.40 19.42
N PRO A 189 17.24 0.52 20.40
CA PRO A 189 16.17 1.49 20.60
C PRO A 189 16.03 2.50 19.46
N TRP A 190 17.06 2.68 18.63
CA TRP A 190 17.06 3.70 17.57
C TRP A 190 16.37 3.25 16.28
N ALA A 191 16.08 1.95 16.15
CA ALA A 191 15.23 1.45 15.07
C ALA A 191 13.74 1.84 15.26
N TRP A 192 13.36 2.28 16.47
CA TRP A 192 11.98 2.53 16.86
C TRP A 192 11.71 4.04 16.92
N THR A 193 11.55 4.64 15.75
CA THR A 193 11.16 6.05 15.60
C THR A 193 9.71 6.28 16.00
N GLN A 194 9.29 7.53 16.20
CA GLN A 194 7.88 7.84 16.39
C GLN A 194 7.08 7.51 15.11
N GLY A 195 5.95 6.82 15.24
CA GLY A 195 5.07 6.48 14.12
C GLY A 195 4.60 5.04 14.06
N ARG A 196 4.00 4.65 12.92
CA ARG A 196 3.54 3.28 12.65
C ARG A 196 4.68 2.44 12.11
N HIS A 197 4.85 1.24 12.65
CA HIS A 197 5.84 0.26 12.22
C HIS A 197 5.20 -1.10 11.93
N THR A 198 5.86 -1.90 11.10
CA THR A 198 5.54 -3.31 10.82
C THR A 198 6.61 -4.20 11.45
N LEU A 199 6.19 -5.07 12.36
CA LEU A 199 7.03 -6.13 12.92
C LEU A 199 6.67 -7.44 12.21
N ALA A 200 7.63 -8.00 11.48
CA ALA A 200 7.48 -9.26 10.75
C ALA A 200 8.37 -10.36 11.35
N ALA A 201 7.97 -11.62 11.20
CA ALA A 201 8.66 -12.78 11.75
C ALA A 201 8.70 -13.91 10.71
N SER A 202 9.86 -14.52 10.50
CA SER A 202 9.97 -15.83 9.86
C SER A 202 10.35 -16.87 10.91
N LEU A 203 9.48 -17.86 11.13
CA LEU A 203 9.75 -19.00 12.01
C LEU A 203 10.42 -20.09 11.20
N HIS A 204 11.45 -20.71 11.74
CA HIS A 204 12.25 -21.72 11.07
C HIS A 204 12.23 -22.98 11.91
N GLN A 205 11.64 -24.04 11.37
CA GLN A 205 11.65 -25.36 11.99
C GLN A 205 13.03 -26.00 11.79
N SER A 206 13.40 -26.86 12.74
CA SER A 206 14.55 -27.73 12.65
C SER A 206 14.31 -28.85 11.62
N ASP A 207 13.04 -29.27 11.41
CA ASP A 207 12.54 -29.98 10.23
C ASP A 207 10.99 -30.12 10.20
N SER A 208 10.33 -29.88 9.04
CA SER A 208 8.88 -30.06 8.86
C SER A 208 8.54 -31.33 8.05
N ALA A 209 7.62 -32.16 8.53
CA ALA A 209 6.90 -33.20 7.78
C ALA A 209 7.64 -34.49 7.33
N ALA A 210 8.80 -34.81 7.90
CA ALA A 210 9.25 -36.19 7.99
C ALA A 210 9.35 -36.54 9.46
N SER A 211 8.49 -37.45 9.92
CA SER A 211 8.61 -38.06 11.23
C SER A 211 10.01 -38.66 11.39
N GLY A 212 10.86 -37.92 12.10
CA GLY A 212 11.80 -38.50 13.01
C GLY A 212 13.26 -38.46 12.56
N GLU A 213 14.04 -38.06 13.55
CA GLU A 213 15.49 -37.98 13.61
C GLU A 213 16.17 -39.17 12.92
N HIS A 214 17.37 -38.91 12.37
CA HIS A 214 18.26 -39.96 11.94
C HIS A 214 18.37 -41.02 13.06
N PRO A 215 18.35 -42.31 12.70
CA PRO A 215 18.47 -43.37 13.67
C PRO A 215 19.80 -43.26 14.42
N TRP A 216 19.89 -43.77 15.64
CA TRP A 216 21.13 -43.74 16.43
C TRP A 216 21.57 -45.13 16.89
N ILE A 217 22.82 -45.25 17.34
CA ILE A 217 23.34 -46.48 17.92
C ILE A 217 22.79 -46.60 19.35
N ASN A 218 21.93 -47.59 19.60
CA ASN A 218 21.11 -47.67 20.81
C ASN A 218 21.63 -48.66 21.87
N GLU A 219 22.15 -49.77 21.40
CA GLU A 219 22.68 -50.88 22.20
C GLU A 219 23.76 -51.57 21.38
N PHE A 220 24.83 -52.06 21.97
CA PHE A 220 25.78 -52.93 21.28
C PHE A 220 26.56 -53.82 22.24
N HIS A 221 27.07 -54.93 21.71
CA HIS A 221 27.93 -55.88 22.40
C HIS A 221 29.16 -56.13 21.53
N TYR A 222 30.35 -56.00 22.09
CA TYR A 222 31.61 -56.02 21.35
C TYR A 222 32.73 -56.83 22.03
N ASP A 223 32.57 -57.24 23.29
CA ASP A 223 33.61 -57.97 24.02
C ASP A 223 33.09 -59.31 24.59
N ASN A 224 33.82 -60.40 24.32
CA ASN A 224 33.47 -61.75 24.76
C ASN A 224 34.71 -62.49 25.27
N ASP A 225 34.58 -63.15 26.43
CA ASP A 225 35.70 -63.80 27.12
C ASP A 225 36.28 -65.02 26.35
N ASP A 226 35.53 -65.70 25.45
CA ASP A 226 36.06 -66.90 24.75
C ASP A 226 35.44 -67.30 23.38
N SER A 227 34.71 -66.42 22.69
CA SER A 227 34.40 -66.48 21.23
C SER A 227 33.44 -65.35 20.85
N ASP A 228 33.60 -64.73 19.66
CA ASP A 228 32.72 -63.70 19.05
C ASP A 228 31.22 -64.11 18.99
N ARG A 229 30.56 -64.26 20.14
CA ARG A 229 29.19 -64.75 20.28
C ARG A 229 28.28 -63.58 20.55
N ASN A 230 27.19 -63.51 19.81
CA ASN A 230 26.15 -62.51 19.99
C ASN A 230 26.60 -61.03 19.87
N GLU A 231 27.77 -60.76 19.29
CA GLU A 231 28.18 -59.42 18.90
C GLU A 231 27.18 -58.79 17.91
N GLY A 232 27.01 -57.48 18.03
CA GLY A 232 26.12 -56.73 17.17
C GLY A 232 25.81 -55.35 17.68
N VAL A 233 25.04 -54.63 16.88
CA VAL A 233 24.65 -53.25 17.11
C VAL A 233 23.16 -53.13 16.90
N GLU A 234 22.48 -52.54 17.87
CA GLU A 234 21.10 -52.11 17.79
C GLU A 234 21.00 -50.68 17.32
N ILE A 235 20.06 -50.45 16.43
CA ILE A 235 19.70 -49.14 15.92
C ILE A 235 18.30 -48.80 16.43
N ALA A 236 18.13 -47.62 17.00
CA ALA A 236 16.82 -47.10 17.41
C ALA A 236 16.49 -45.83 16.61
N GLY A 237 15.19 -45.56 16.49
CA GLY A 237 14.70 -44.42 15.76
C GLY A 237 13.19 -44.46 15.55
N PRO A 238 12.68 -43.63 14.63
CA PRO A 238 11.26 -43.51 14.32
C PRO A 238 10.73 -44.81 13.72
N ALA A 239 9.54 -45.22 14.15
CA ALA A 239 8.86 -46.37 13.60
C ALA A 239 8.52 -46.12 12.12
N GLY A 240 8.72 -47.14 11.28
CA GLY A 240 8.54 -47.04 9.84
C GLY A 240 9.76 -46.51 9.07
N LEU A 241 10.80 -46.02 9.75
CA LEU A 241 12.03 -45.57 9.10
C LEU A 241 12.70 -46.71 8.32
N ASP A 242 12.94 -46.51 7.02
CA ASP A 242 13.68 -47.44 6.16
C ASP A 242 15.19 -47.28 6.34
N LEU A 243 15.84 -48.36 6.79
CA LEU A 243 17.26 -48.40 7.07
C LEU A 243 18.12 -48.71 5.84
N SER A 244 17.53 -48.94 4.65
CA SER A 244 18.27 -49.33 3.44
C SER A 244 19.35 -48.34 2.99
N ARG A 245 19.23 -47.08 3.42
CA ARG A 245 20.17 -45.98 3.14
C ARG A 245 21.25 -45.81 4.20
N TYR A 246 21.21 -46.58 5.28
CA TYR A 246 22.16 -46.48 6.38
C TYR A 246 23.18 -47.62 6.39
N ALA A 247 24.36 -47.36 6.94
CA ALA A 247 25.39 -48.37 7.12
C ALA A 247 26.20 -48.10 8.40
N LEU A 248 26.76 -49.16 8.99
CA LEU A 248 27.76 -49.09 10.04
C LEU A 248 29.14 -49.35 9.46
N TYR A 249 30.13 -48.53 9.84
CA TYR A 249 31.53 -48.76 9.54
C TYR A 249 32.30 -48.92 10.85
N PHE A 250 33.10 -49.98 10.95
CA PHE A 250 33.89 -50.29 12.12
C PHE A 250 35.36 -49.96 11.89
N TYR A 251 35.97 -49.33 12.89
CA TYR A 251 37.28 -48.72 12.83
C TYR A 251 38.21 -49.33 13.85
N ASN A 252 39.45 -49.58 13.42
CA ASN A 252 40.55 -49.92 14.30
C ASN A 252 41.13 -48.61 14.86
N GLY A 253 40.96 -48.30 16.13
CA GLY A 253 41.39 -47.03 16.70
C GLY A 253 42.91 -46.94 16.90
N GLY A 254 43.64 -48.06 16.86
CA GLY A 254 45.10 -48.08 16.82
C GLY A 254 45.70 -47.48 15.54
N ASN A 255 44.98 -47.52 14.41
CA ASN A 255 45.45 -46.95 13.13
C ASN A 255 44.41 -46.08 12.41
N GLY A 256 43.25 -45.81 13.02
CA GLY A 256 42.17 -44.99 12.49
C GLY A 256 41.53 -45.50 11.20
N SER A 257 41.72 -46.76 10.80
CA SER A 257 41.25 -47.28 9.51
C SER A 257 40.00 -48.15 9.65
N VAL A 258 39.09 -48.05 8.68
CA VAL A 258 37.95 -48.98 8.54
C VAL A 258 38.46 -50.40 8.31
N TYR A 259 37.97 -51.38 9.10
CA TYR A 259 38.24 -52.80 8.88
C TYR A 259 37.00 -53.61 8.46
N SER A 260 35.81 -53.12 8.75
CA SER A 260 34.54 -53.78 8.39
C SER A 260 33.43 -52.76 8.17
N ASN A 261 32.39 -53.14 7.43
CA ASN A 261 31.15 -52.38 7.31
C ASN A 261 29.95 -53.31 7.13
N VAL A 262 28.78 -52.81 7.53
CA VAL A 262 27.49 -53.51 7.41
C VAL A 262 26.46 -52.53 6.87
N THR A 263 25.90 -52.81 5.70
CA THR A 263 24.72 -52.10 5.19
C THR A 263 23.50 -52.53 5.99
N LEU A 264 22.75 -51.55 6.50
CA LEU A 264 21.53 -51.79 7.25
C LEU A 264 20.36 -52.05 6.28
N TYR A 265 19.30 -52.66 6.79
CA TYR A 265 18.15 -53.03 5.98
C TYR A 265 16.90 -53.17 6.84
N GLY A 266 15.74 -53.13 6.17
CA GLY A 266 14.44 -53.25 6.81
C GLY A 266 13.94 -51.93 7.39
N THR A 267 12.73 -51.97 7.94
CA THR A 267 12.07 -50.82 8.56
C THR A 267 11.96 -51.01 10.06
N LEU A 268 12.16 -49.95 10.84
CA LEU A 268 11.99 -50.01 12.30
C LEU A 268 10.52 -50.29 12.67
N PRO A 269 10.22 -51.27 13.53
CA PRO A 269 8.84 -51.53 13.99
C PRO A 269 8.37 -50.47 14.99
N ASP A 270 7.06 -50.27 15.12
CA ASP A 270 6.51 -49.47 16.23
C ASP A 270 6.44 -50.31 17.50
N GLN A 271 7.29 -49.97 18.48
CA GLN A 271 7.40 -50.66 19.77
C GLN A 271 6.95 -49.80 20.94
N SER A 272 7.02 -48.46 20.82
CA SER A 272 6.52 -47.52 21.81
C SER A 272 6.33 -46.14 21.20
N GLY A 273 5.07 -45.68 21.07
CA GLY A 273 4.76 -44.28 20.79
C GLY A 273 5.30 -43.75 19.46
N GLY A 274 5.40 -44.58 18.42
CA GLY A 274 5.94 -44.19 17.12
C GLY A 274 7.46 -44.34 16.99
N ALA A 275 8.11 -45.09 17.89
CA ALA A 275 9.53 -45.42 17.83
C ALA A 275 9.77 -46.93 17.96
N GLY A 276 10.92 -47.41 17.50
CA GLY A 276 11.38 -48.76 17.78
C GLY A 276 12.83 -49.03 17.39
N THR A 277 13.24 -50.29 17.55
CA THR A 277 14.63 -50.72 17.42
C THR A 277 14.81 -51.91 16.47
N ALA A 278 16.02 -52.07 15.95
CA ALA A 278 16.43 -53.22 15.15
C ALA A 278 17.87 -53.66 15.49
N TRP A 279 18.03 -54.94 15.82
CA TRP A 279 19.33 -55.55 16.10
C TRP A 279 20.01 -56.08 14.83
N PHE A 280 21.26 -55.70 14.63
CA PHE A 280 22.10 -56.18 13.55
C PHE A 280 23.27 -56.98 14.11
N ALA A 281 23.25 -58.29 13.85
CA ALA A 281 24.37 -59.15 14.22
C ALA A 281 25.61 -58.79 13.38
N VAL A 282 26.71 -58.48 14.06
CA VAL A 282 28.01 -58.19 13.45
C VAL A 282 29.01 -59.15 14.07
N ARG A 283 29.93 -59.68 13.27
CA ARG A 283 30.93 -60.64 13.77
C ARG A 283 32.31 -60.01 13.72
N ARG A 284 33.12 -60.28 14.73
CA ARG A 284 34.49 -59.79 14.89
C ARG A 284 34.53 -58.27 15.04
N ILE A 285 33.64 -57.71 15.86
CA ILE A 285 33.86 -56.36 16.37
C ILE A 285 35.15 -56.43 17.20
N GLN A 286 36.12 -55.58 16.86
CA GLN A 286 37.39 -55.52 17.58
C GLN A 286 37.19 -54.86 18.95
N ASN A 287 37.87 -55.36 19.99
CA ASN A 287 37.82 -54.89 21.37
C ASN A 287 39.13 -54.20 21.81
N GLY A 288 39.81 -53.49 20.92
CA GLY A 288 41.04 -52.77 21.23
C GLY A 288 40.79 -51.43 21.93
N ALA A 289 41.74 -51.01 22.79
CA ALA A 289 41.71 -49.69 23.44
C ALA A 289 42.53 -48.64 22.65
N PRO A 290 41.91 -47.72 21.87
CA PRO A 290 40.50 -47.65 21.51
C PRO A 290 40.19 -48.31 20.16
N ASP A 291 38.92 -48.65 19.96
CA ASP A 291 38.28 -49.03 18.70
C ASP A 291 36.90 -48.35 18.64
N GLY A 292 36.24 -48.36 17.47
CA GLY A 292 34.97 -47.64 17.35
C GLY A 292 34.14 -47.96 16.12
N MET A 293 32.97 -47.34 16.05
CA MET A 293 32.02 -47.51 14.96
C MET A 293 31.33 -46.20 14.61
N VAL A 294 31.01 -46.03 13.34
CA VAL A 294 30.24 -44.89 12.83
C VAL A 294 28.99 -45.36 12.11
N LEU A 295 27.85 -44.73 12.43
CA LEU A 295 26.61 -44.85 11.69
C LEU A 295 26.56 -43.75 10.62
N VAL A 296 26.24 -44.13 9.38
CA VAL A 296 26.24 -43.21 8.24
C VAL A 296 24.97 -43.35 7.40
N VAL A 297 24.58 -42.27 6.72
CA VAL A 297 23.48 -42.18 5.75
C VAL A 297 24.02 -41.90 4.35
N ASP A 298 23.43 -42.54 3.34
CA ASP A 298 23.74 -42.39 1.91
C ASP A 298 25.26 -42.54 1.59
N GLY A 299 25.98 -43.30 2.42
CA GLY A 299 27.40 -43.64 2.27
C GLY A 299 28.42 -42.58 2.71
N THR A 300 28.00 -41.33 2.95
CA THR A 300 28.93 -40.24 3.33
C THR A 300 28.45 -39.36 4.48
N GLY A 301 27.15 -39.30 4.77
CA GLY A 301 26.63 -38.48 5.87
C GLY A 301 26.86 -39.17 7.21
N VAL A 302 27.77 -38.66 8.05
CA VAL A 302 28.00 -39.22 9.39
C VAL A 302 26.86 -38.83 10.32
N VAL A 303 26.18 -39.84 10.87
CA VAL A 303 25.07 -39.67 11.83
C VAL A 303 25.63 -39.68 13.26
N GLU A 304 26.45 -40.67 13.59
CA GLU A 304 27.02 -40.81 14.92
C GLU A 304 28.35 -41.56 14.87
N PHE A 305 29.41 -41.05 15.52
CA PHE A 305 30.73 -41.68 15.58
C PHE A 305 31.18 -41.94 17.02
N LEU A 306 31.11 -43.20 17.44
CA LEU A 306 31.41 -43.65 18.80
C LEU A 306 32.71 -44.46 18.84
N SER A 307 33.42 -44.36 19.97
CA SER A 307 34.51 -45.26 20.33
C SER A 307 34.36 -45.73 21.77
N TYR A 308 34.99 -46.84 22.10
CA TYR A 308 35.09 -47.36 23.46
C TYR A 308 36.56 -47.41 23.87
N GLU A 309 36.78 -47.33 25.19
CA GLU A 309 38.10 -47.38 25.81
C GLU A 309 39.12 -46.31 25.38
N GLY A 310 38.64 -45.21 24.80
CA GLY A 310 39.43 -44.05 24.38
C GLY A 310 38.87 -43.37 23.12
N THR A 311 39.50 -42.29 22.68
CA THR A 311 39.16 -41.60 21.42
C THR A 311 40.25 -41.79 20.36
N PHE A 312 39.87 -41.74 19.08
CA PHE A 312 40.81 -41.71 17.96
C PHE A 312 40.25 -40.87 16.81
N THR A 313 41.12 -40.47 15.87
CA THR A 313 40.73 -39.79 14.64
C THR A 313 40.75 -40.77 13.48
N ALA A 314 39.66 -40.82 12.70
CA ALA A 314 39.57 -41.68 11.53
C ALA A 314 40.48 -41.18 10.39
N ASN A 315 41.26 -42.08 9.80
CA ASN A 315 42.20 -41.81 8.71
C ASN A 315 41.60 -42.06 7.32
N ASN A 316 40.53 -42.85 7.23
CA ASN A 316 39.84 -43.16 5.98
C ASN A 316 38.33 -43.43 6.23
N GLY A 317 37.60 -43.79 5.16
CA GLY A 317 36.17 -44.09 5.24
C GLY A 317 35.29 -42.85 5.45
N PRO A 318 33.98 -43.03 5.72
CA PRO A 318 33.02 -41.93 5.81
C PRO A 318 33.33 -40.90 6.90
N ALA A 319 34.00 -41.30 7.98
CA ALA A 319 34.38 -40.41 9.08
C ALA A 319 35.81 -39.83 8.93
N ALA A 320 36.44 -39.91 7.76
CA ALA A 320 37.83 -39.48 7.57
C ALA A 320 38.05 -38.02 8.05
N GLY A 321 39.00 -37.84 8.98
CA GLY A 321 39.33 -36.57 9.61
C GLY A 321 38.49 -36.23 10.85
N MET A 322 37.45 -37.01 11.18
CA MET A 322 36.64 -36.82 12.38
C MET A 322 37.25 -37.58 13.56
N THR A 323 37.12 -37.00 14.76
CA THR A 323 37.50 -37.64 16.04
C THR A 323 36.27 -38.28 16.67
N SER A 324 36.40 -39.53 17.11
CA SER A 324 35.32 -40.29 17.74
C SER A 324 34.96 -39.74 19.13
N VAL A 325 33.72 -40.01 19.56
CA VAL A 325 33.26 -39.74 20.94
C VAL A 325 33.43 -41.00 21.79
N ASN A 326 34.28 -40.93 22.81
CA ASN A 326 34.50 -42.05 23.73
C ASN A 326 33.30 -42.25 24.66
N LEU A 327 32.83 -43.48 24.77
CA LEU A 327 31.78 -43.84 25.71
C LEU A 327 32.28 -43.81 27.16
N PRO A 328 31.41 -43.42 28.11
CA PRO A 328 31.73 -43.41 29.54
C PRO A 328 31.64 -44.81 30.18
N VAL A 329 31.28 -45.83 29.42
CA VAL A 329 31.11 -47.24 29.82
C VAL A 329 31.83 -48.14 28.82
N TYR A 330 32.20 -49.33 29.27
CA TYR A 330 32.92 -50.35 28.50
C TYR A 330 32.57 -51.73 29.06
N GLU A 331 32.73 -52.77 28.23
CA GLU A 331 32.62 -54.17 28.62
C GLU A 331 33.97 -54.64 29.22
N HIS A 332 33.93 -55.50 30.24
CA HIS A 332 35.07 -56.01 31.01
C HIS A 332 35.27 -57.52 30.82
N ASP A 333 36.47 -57.90 30.36
CA ASP A 333 37.04 -59.25 30.17
C ASP A 333 36.93 -60.30 31.32
N ILE A 334 36.24 -60.10 32.47
CA ILE A 334 36.38 -61.07 33.61
C ILE A 334 35.10 -61.65 34.21
N ASP A 335 33.90 -61.10 34.02
CA ASP A 335 32.69 -61.68 34.64
C ASP A 335 31.39 -61.37 33.86
N GLU A 336 31.47 -61.19 32.53
CA GLU A 336 30.33 -60.78 31.70
C GLU A 336 29.71 -61.98 30.97
N ASP A 337 28.39 -62.12 31.11
CA ASP A 337 27.61 -63.18 30.45
C ASP A 337 27.46 -62.84 28.96
N ASP A 338 27.49 -63.83 28.05
CA ASP A 338 27.36 -63.70 26.56
C ASP A 338 26.04 -63.00 26.11
N ASP A 339 25.19 -62.64 27.07
CA ASP A 339 23.87 -62.03 26.93
C ASP A 339 23.79 -60.64 27.58
N GLN A 340 24.91 -59.96 27.78
CA GLN A 340 24.96 -58.56 28.20
C GLN A 340 25.35 -57.62 27.04
N SER A 341 25.08 -56.32 27.21
CA SER A 341 25.39 -55.27 26.24
C SER A 341 25.50 -53.89 26.91
N LEU A 342 26.19 -52.97 26.25
CA LEU A 342 26.11 -51.55 26.53
C LEU A 342 24.83 -50.98 25.93
N GLN A 343 24.07 -50.22 26.72
CA GLN A 343 22.73 -49.75 26.39
C GLN A 343 22.55 -48.27 26.72
N ARG A 344 21.66 -47.60 26.01
CA ARG A 344 21.14 -46.28 26.38
C ARG A 344 19.95 -46.38 27.33
N THR A 345 19.90 -45.53 28.35
CA THR A 345 18.76 -45.36 29.28
C THR A 345 18.41 -43.87 29.43
N GLY A 346 17.20 -43.56 29.89
CA GLY A 346 16.71 -42.18 30.00
C GLY A 346 15.43 -41.97 29.18
N SER A 347 15.02 -40.72 29.04
CA SER A 347 13.83 -40.35 28.27
C SER A 347 14.16 -39.20 27.34
N GLY A 348 13.77 -39.30 26.08
CA GLY A 348 14.04 -38.29 25.05
C GLY A 348 13.76 -38.79 23.65
N SER A 349 14.07 -37.98 22.64
CA SER A 349 13.85 -38.30 21.23
C SER A 349 15.13 -38.71 20.54
N GLN A 350 16.27 -38.08 20.87
CA GLN A 350 17.56 -38.25 20.18
C GLN A 350 18.64 -38.94 21.01
N ALA A 351 19.69 -39.39 20.32
CA ALA A 351 20.88 -40.01 20.92
C ALA A 351 21.35 -39.30 22.20
N GLN A 352 21.54 -37.98 22.16
CA GLN A 352 22.15 -37.22 23.25
C GLN A 352 21.27 -37.10 24.51
N ASP A 353 19.97 -37.36 24.39
CA ASP A 353 19.04 -37.33 25.53
C ASP A 353 19.22 -38.52 26.47
N PHE A 354 19.87 -39.57 25.97
CA PHE A 354 20.09 -40.80 26.70
C PHE A 354 21.52 -40.89 27.25
N THR A 355 21.65 -41.57 28.38
CA THR A 355 22.94 -41.87 28.98
C THR A 355 23.30 -43.33 28.71
N TRP A 356 24.55 -43.57 28.33
CA TRP A 356 25.10 -44.92 28.22
C TRP A 356 25.26 -45.57 29.59
N VAL A 357 24.76 -46.78 29.73
CA VAL A 357 24.84 -47.64 30.91
C VAL A 357 25.16 -49.05 30.46
N GLY A 358 25.78 -49.82 31.34
CA GLY A 358 26.09 -51.21 31.02
C GLY A 358 27.45 -51.63 31.54
N PRO A 359 27.79 -52.91 31.37
CA PRO A 359 26.96 -53.92 30.70
C PRO A 359 25.70 -54.31 31.51
N ARG A 360 24.61 -54.64 30.81
CA ARG A 360 23.33 -55.12 31.37
C ARG A 360 22.78 -56.23 30.49
N ASN A 361 21.85 -57.05 31.01
CA ASN A 361 21.14 -58.03 30.17
C ASN A 361 20.58 -57.36 28.92
N HIS A 362 20.87 -57.95 27.77
CA HIS A 362 20.57 -57.38 26.46
C HIS A 362 19.08 -57.12 26.26
N SER A 363 18.77 -56.17 25.38
CA SER A 363 17.40 -55.86 24.93
C SER A 363 17.21 -56.05 23.43
N ARG A 364 18.25 -56.50 22.71
CA ARG A 364 18.26 -56.91 21.28
C ARG A 364 16.87 -57.05 20.63
N GLY A 365 16.53 -56.08 19.78
CA GLY A 365 15.29 -56.00 19.04
C GLY A 365 14.10 -55.47 19.85
N SER A 366 14.34 -54.86 21.00
CA SER A 366 13.34 -54.21 21.86
C SER A 366 13.96 -52.97 22.51
N ILE A 367 13.13 -52.00 22.88
CA ILE A 367 13.59 -50.79 23.58
C ILE A 367 14.27 -51.18 24.90
N ASN A 368 15.41 -50.52 25.20
CA ASN A 368 16.23 -50.82 26.36
C ASN A 368 15.46 -50.64 27.68
N SER A 369 15.83 -51.45 28.69
CA SER A 369 15.20 -51.35 30.01
C SER A 369 15.50 -50.00 30.68
N GLY A 370 14.45 -49.25 31.01
CA GLY A 370 14.57 -47.89 31.56
C GLY A 370 14.82 -46.82 30.50
N GLN A 371 14.58 -47.13 29.23
CA GLN A 371 14.54 -46.17 28.14
C GLN A 371 13.09 -45.83 27.79
N THR A 372 12.83 -44.56 27.52
CA THR A 372 11.54 -44.08 26.99
C THR A 372 11.84 -43.18 25.81
N ILE A 373 11.58 -43.68 24.60
CA ILE A 373 11.75 -42.90 23.39
C ILE A 373 10.47 -42.10 23.16
N THR A 374 10.57 -40.77 23.23
CA THR A 374 9.50 -39.84 22.88
C THR A 374 9.72 -39.39 21.45
N GLN A 375 8.72 -39.50 20.56
CA GLN A 375 8.77 -38.76 19.29
C GLN A 375 8.41 -37.30 19.58
N ASP A 376 9.14 -36.37 18.99
CA ASP A 376 8.71 -34.97 18.98
C ASP A 376 7.52 -34.86 18.03
N PRO A 377 6.29 -34.61 18.52
CA PRO A 377 5.18 -34.37 17.63
C PRO A 377 5.49 -33.10 16.86
N ALA A 378 5.26 -33.07 15.53
CA ALA A 378 5.39 -31.84 14.76
C ALA A 378 4.67 -30.69 15.50
N ASP A 379 5.45 -29.75 16.00
CA ASP A 379 4.99 -28.64 16.79
C ASP A 379 5.65 -27.33 16.34
N LEU A 380 5.00 -26.24 16.70
CA LEU A 380 5.42 -24.90 16.37
C LEU A 380 4.84 -24.01 17.46
N TYR A 381 5.62 -23.04 17.90
CA TYR A 381 5.17 -22.07 18.87
C TYR A 381 5.78 -20.71 18.58
N PHE A 382 4.98 -19.67 18.72
CA PHE A 382 5.43 -18.28 18.62
C PHE A 382 4.61 -17.36 19.51
N LEU A 383 5.32 -16.62 20.36
CA LEU A 383 4.81 -15.51 21.15
C LEU A 383 5.82 -14.36 21.10
N ALA A 384 5.31 -13.16 20.88
CA ALA A 384 6.11 -11.94 20.96
C ALA A 384 5.34 -10.83 21.70
N ALA A 385 6.04 -10.10 22.57
CA ALA A 385 5.57 -8.89 23.21
C ALA A 385 6.70 -7.86 23.29
N VAL A 386 6.37 -6.57 23.17
CA VAL A 386 7.35 -5.48 23.10
C VAL A 386 7.02 -4.44 24.15
N ASP A 387 8.01 -4.19 25.00
CA ASP A 387 8.01 -3.14 26.02
C ASP A 387 9.01 -2.05 25.62
N LEU A 388 8.53 -0.81 25.52
CA LEU A 388 9.35 0.39 25.35
C LEU A 388 9.65 0.99 26.72
N VAL A 389 10.92 1.20 27.03
CA VAL A 389 11.33 2.00 28.19
C VAL A 389 11.55 3.42 27.70
N VAL A 390 10.71 4.34 28.14
CA VAL A 390 10.73 5.74 27.73
C VAL A 390 11.15 6.65 28.90
N PRO A 391 11.90 7.73 28.64
CA PRO A 391 12.33 8.67 29.68
C PRO A 391 11.14 9.48 30.22
N SER A 392 10.98 9.52 31.55
CA SER A 392 10.07 10.44 32.23
C SER A 392 10.73 11.81 32.33
N LEU A 393 10.48 12.67 31.35
CA LEU A 393 10.95 14.04 31.34
C LEU A 393 10.01 14.96 32.15
N PRO A 394 10.51 16.05 32.77
CA PRO A 394 9.64 17.03 33.40
C PRO A 394 8.66 17.59 32.37
N ALA A 395 7.42 17.86 32.80
CA ALA A 395 6.37 18.40 31.93
C ALA A 395 6.85 19.71 31.29
N VAL A 396 7.19 19.64 30.01
CA VAL A 396 7.38 20.79 29.14
C VAL A 396 6.01 21.05 28.54
N ARG A 397 5.40 22.16 28.95
CA ARG A 397 4.15 22.66 28.38
C ARG A 397 4.53 23.72 27.37
N ASP A 398 4.54 23.35 26.09
CA ASP A 398 4.92 24.26 25.02
C ASP A 398 3.89 24.14 23.90
N VAL A 399 2.83 24.92 24.04
CA VAL A 399 1.77 25.04 23.05
C VAL A 399 1.95 26.36 22.33
N VAL A 400 2.02 26.30 21.01
CA VAL A 400 2.31 27.45 20.15
C VAL A 400 1.34 27.51 18.99
N VAL A 401 0.93 28.72 18.62
CA VAL A 401 0.19 28.94 17.37
C VAL A 401 1.22 28.92 16.23
N THR A 402 1.16 27.90 15.38
CA THR A 402 2.08 27.74 14.24
C THR A 402 1.57 28.41 12.98
N GLU A 403 0.25 28.57 12.86
CA GLU A 403 -0.39 29.23 11.72
C GLU A 403 -1.57 30.10 12.19
N LEU A 404 -1.74 31.27 11.57
CA LEU A 404 -2.89 32.16 11.71
C LEU A 404 -3.15 32.77 10.34
N THR A 405 -4.11 32.22 9.61
CA THR A 405 -4.38 32.62 8.23
C THR A 405 -5.86 32.96 8.07
N PRO A 406 -6.20 34.26 7.90
CA PRO A 406 -7.53 34.65 7.44
C PRO A 406 -7.77 34.03 6.07
N GLN A 407 -8.82 33.22 5.94
CA GLN A 407 -9.03 32.35 4.78
C GLN A 407 -9.40 33.12 3.49
N ARG A 408 -9.89 34.36 3.63
CA ARG A 408 -10.20 35.29 2.54
C ARG A 408 -10.33 36.72 3.08
N GLU A 409 -10.40 37.70 2.18
CA GLU A 409 -10.85 39.05 2.53
C GLU A 409 -12.29 39.00 3.10
N ALA A 410 -12.50 39.74 4.16
CA ALA A 410 -13.76 39.87 4.86
C ALA A 410 -14.69 40.85 4.18
N PHE A 411 -16.00 40.69 4.18
CA PHE A 411 -16.92 41.81 3.91
C PHE A 411 -17.61 42.26 5.20
N ALA A 412 -17.99 43.54 5.29
CA ALA A 412 -18.66 44.06 6.48
C ALA A 412 -20.01 43.35 6.71
N GLY A 413 -20.11 42.60 7.81
CA GLY A 413 -21.28 41.76 8.11
C GLY A 413 -21.04 40.26 7.98
N ASP A 414 -19.88 39.86 7.47
CA ASP A 414 -19.49 38.46 7.34
C ASP A 414 -19.16 37.80 8.68
N VAL A 415 -19.27 36.48 8.71
CA VAL A 415 -18.63 35.64 9.72
C VAL A 415 -17.59 34.80 8.98
N ILE A 416 -16.31 35.00 9.31
CA ILE A 416 -15.21 34.46 8.53
C ILE A 416 -14.44 33.46 9.37
N PRO A 417 -14.32 32.21 8.93
CA PRO A 417 -13.49 31.25 9.63
C PRO A 417 -12.02 31.69 9.52
N ILE A 418 -11.40 31.89 10.67
CA ILE A 418 -9.97 32.09 10.80
C ILE A 418 -9.37 30.74 11.15
N THR A 419 -8.51 30.23 10.27
CA THR A 419 -7.79 29.00 10.53
C THR A 419 -6.60 29.30 11.40
N LEU A 420 -6.54 28.58 12.52
CA LEU A 420 -5.40 28.54 13.40
C LEU A 420 -4.86 27.12 13.42
N GLU A 421 -3.54 26.96 13.26
CA GLU A 421 -2.87 25.72 13.63
C GLU A 421 -2.18 25.93 14.97
N VAL A 422 -2.40 25.00 15.89
CA VAL A 422 -1.71 24.96 17.17
C VAL A 422 -0.97 23.64 17.28
N ALA A 423 0.31 23.72 17.64
CA ALA A 423 1.15 22.57 17.85
C ALA A 423 1.54 22.48 19.33
N ASN A 424 1.54 21.26 19.85
CA ASN A 424 2.07 20.97 21.17
C ASN A 424 3.51 20.46 21.03
N HIS A 425 4.47 21.36 21.13
CA HIS A 425 5.91 21.05 21.20
C HIS A 425 6.34 20.58 22.60
N GLY A 426 5.40 20.55 23.53
CA GLY A 426 5.57 19.99 24.86
C GLY A 426 5.66 18.46 24.85
N ASN A 427 5.84 17.90 26.05
CA ASN A 427 5.95 16.45 26.26
C ASN A 427 4.80 15.89 27.10
N GLN A 428 3.69 16.62 27.19
CA GLN A 428 2.46 16.23 27.88
C GLN A 428 1.27 16.51 26.98
N THR A 429 0.20 15.74 27.15
CA THR A 429 -1.09 16.08 26.60
C THR A 429 -1.62 17.34 27.26
N GLU A 430 -2.00 18.35 26.48
CA GLU A 430 -2.40 19.65 26.98
C GLU A 430 -3.84 20.01 26.63
N SER A 431 -4.45 20.82 27.49
CA SER A 431 -5.76 21.44 27.24
C SER A 431 -5.68 22.92 27.57
N PHE A 432 -6.14 23.76 26.66
CA PHE A 432 -6.01 25.21 26.75
C PHE A 432 -7.11 25.90 25.94
N ALA A 433 -7.32 27.18 26.20
CA ALA A 433 -8.21 28.01 25.38
C ALA A 433 -7.39 28.78 24.35
N LEU A 434 -7.92 28.89 23.14
CA LEU A 434 -7.42 29.72 22.07
C LEU A 434 -8.34 30.93 21.95
N LEU A 435 -7.78 32.14 21.94
CA LEU A 435 -8.51 33.38 21.73
C LEU A 435 -8.02 34.04 20.44
N LEU A 436 -8.96 34.49 19.63
CA LEU A 436 -8.71 35.44 18.56
C LEU A 436 -9.07 36.84 19.06
N VAL A 437 -8.16 37.79 18.96
CA VAL A 437 -8.39 39.18 19.37
C VAL A 437 -7.99 40.15 18.27
N ASP A 438 -8.66 41.30 18.22
CA ASP A 438 -8.20 42.45 17.45
C ASP A 438 -7.06 43.13 18.23
N ALA A 439 -5.88 43.20 17.65
CA ALA A 439 -4.65 43.68 18.28
C ALA A 439 -4.69 45.20 18.57
N ALA A 440 -5.43 45.96 17.77
CA ALA A 440 -5.50 47.41 17.87
C ALA A 440 -6.49 47.88 18.94
N SER A 441 -7.62 47.18 19.07
CA SER A 441 -8.70 47.49 20.00
C SER A 441 -8.72 46.63 21.27
N GLY A 442 -8.05 45.46 21.24
CA GLY A 442 -8.04 44.48 22.32
C GLY A 442 -9.34 43.68 22.47
N ALA A 443 -10.26 43.79 21.52
CA ALA A 443 -11.55 43.08 21.55
C ALA A 443 -11.38 41.59 21.24
N THR A 444 -12.00 40.70 22.03
CA THR A 444 -12.07 39.28 21.70
C THR A 444 -13.08 39.05 20.58
N LEU A 445 -12.60 38.41 19.51
CA LEU A 445 -13.33 38.17 18.28
C LEU A 445 -13.87 36.73 18.22
N GLY A 446 -13.17 35.78 18.83
CA GLY A 446 -13.57 34.37 18.89
C GLY A 446 -12.77 33.58 19.92
N SER A 447 -13.28 32.41 20.33
CA SER A 447 -12.57 31.52 21.26
C SER A 447 -12.91 30.05 21.04
N ALA A 448 -11.94 29.16 21.23
CA ALA A 448 -12.12 27.70 21.18
C ALA A 448 -11.39 27.02 22.33
N GLY A 449 -11.94 25.92 22.82
CA GLY A 449 -11.28 25.05 23.79
C GLY A 449 -10.62 23.88 23.09
N ILE A 450 -9.33 23.67 23.34
CA ILE A 450 -8.60 22.49 22.88
C ILE A 450 -8.46 21.55 24.06
N VAL A 451 -8.94 20.31 23.86
CA VAL A 451 -8.97 19.28 24.89
C VAL A 451 -8.15 18.10 24.41
N GLY A 452 -7.12 17.77 25.19
CA GLY A 452 -6.38 16.52 25.01
C GLY A 452 -5.42 16.50 23.82
N LEU A 453 -4.81 17.63 23.44
CA LEU A 453 -3.82 17.66 22.34
C LEU A 453 -2.53 16.94 22.77
N GLY A 454 -2.19 15.82 22.12
CA GLY A 454 -1.03 14.99 22.45
C GLY A 454 0.31 15.68 22.24
N ALA A 455 1.38 15.12 22.81
CA ALA A 455 2.73 15.66 22.63
C ALA A 455 3.22 15.42 21.19
N GLY A 456 3.75 16.46 20.54
CA GLY A 456 4.17 16.43 19.14
C GLY A 456 3.02 16.51 18.12
N GLU A 457 1.76 16.50 18.58
CA GLU A 457 0.60 16.66 17.71
C GLU A 457 0.35 18.13 17.38
N SER A 458 -0.17 18.38 16.18
CA SER A 458 -0.82 19.64 15.84
C SER A 458 -2.30 19.40 15.60
N THR A 459 -3.09 20.44 15.86
CA THR A 459 -4.50 20.44 15.52
C THR A 459 -4.87 21.76 14.89
N ARG A 460 -5.81 21.69 13.95
CA ARG A 460 -6.32 22.85 13.24
C ARG A 460 -7.67 23.23 13.83
N VAL A 461 -7.80 24.51 14.14
CA VAL A 461 -8.94 25.09 14.85
C VAL A 461 -9.48 26.23 14.01
N MET A 462 -10.78 26.22 13.75
CA MET A 462 -11.44 27.32 13.05
C MET A 462 -12.19 28.19 14.07
N LEU A 463 -11.89 29.49 14.06
CA LEU A 463 -12.59 30.49 14.85
C LEU A 463 -13.34 31.45 13.94
N ASP A 464 -14.62 31.61 14.20
CA ASP A 464 -15.46 32.56 13.48
C ASP A 464 -15.14 34.00 13.87
N TRP A 465 -14.56 34.76 12.95
CA TRP A 465 -14.42 36.20 13.06
C TRP A 465 -15.66 36.90 12.52
N ASN A 466 -16.52 37.38 13.43
CA ASN A 466 -17.68 38.17 13.07
C ASN A 466 -17.29 39.63 12.81
N THR A 467 -17.48 40.08 11.57
CA THR A 467 -17.12 41.43 11.11
C THR A 467 -18.32 42.38 11.09
N ALA A 468 -19.48 41.95 11.60
CA ALA A 468 -20.67 42.78 11.69
C ALA A 468 -20.41 44.02 12.56
N GLY A 469 -20.57 45.20 11.95
CA GLY A 469 -20.33 46.50 12.60
C GLY A 469 -18.87 46.95 12.60
N LEU A 470 -17.95 46.20 11.98
CA LEU A 470 -16.60 46.67 11.72
C LEU A 470 -16.57 47.58 10.49
N GLU A 471 -15.80 48.67 10.60
CA GLU A 471 -15.58 49.58 9.48
C GLU A 471 -14.70 48.92 8.41
N PRO A 472 -14.96 49.17 7.11
CA PRO A 472 -14.10 48.67 6.04
C PRO A 472 -12.65 49.13 6.19
N GLY A 473 -11.70 48.23 6.04
CA GLY A 473 -10.27 48.47 6.24
C GLY A 473 -9.50 47.25 6.75
N ALA A 474 -8.18 47.41 6.95
CA ALA A 474 -7.33 46.37 7.51
C ALA A 474 -7.48 46.31 9.05
N HIS A 475 -7.61 45.11 9.59
CA HIS A 475 -7.70 44.79 11.02
C HIS A 475 -6.57 43.83 11.37
N ASP A 476 -5.82 44.13 12.43
CA ASP A 476 -4.71 43.30 12.89
C ASP A 476 -5.24 42.25 13.87
N LEU A 477 -5.22 40.98 13.46
CA LEU A 477 -5.70 39.84 14.24
C LEU A 477 -4.54 39.22 15.01
N SER A 478 -4.75 38.88 16.28
CA SER A 478 -3.79 38.14 17.10
C SER A 478 -4.42 36.88 17.68
N ALA A 479 -3.70 35.77 17.54
CA ALA A 479 -4.04 34.51 18.19
C ALA A 479 -3.30 34.39 19.52
N LEU A 480 -4.04 34.19 20.61
CA LEU A 480 -3.51 34.11 21.97
C LEU A 480 -3.89 32.78 22.60
N ILE A 481 -2.91 32.10 23.19
CA ILE A 481 -3.17 30.91 24.01
C ILE A 481 -3.39 31.34 25.45
N VAL A 482 -4.48 30.88 26.05
CA VAL A 482 -4.80 31.06 27.47
C VAL A 482 -4.81 29.71 28.16
N GLN A 483 -3.88 29.53 29.08
CA GLN A 483 -3.72 28.32 29.86
C GLN A 483 -3.83 28.68 31.35
N ASP A 484 -4.73 28.01 32.08
CA ASP A 484 -4.98 28.25 33.51
C ASP A 484 -5.26 29.72 33.89
N GLY A 485 -5.89 30.46 32.97
CA GLY A 485 -6.20 31.89 33.14
C GLY A 485 -5.03 32.84 32.90
N VAL A 486 -3.87 32.34 32.45
CA VAL A 486 -2.70 33.14 32.06
C VAL A 486 -2.57 33.13 30.53
N THR A 487 -2.44 34.33 29.94
CA THR A 487 -2.23 34.49 28.49
C THR A 487 -0.75 34.38 28.14
N ASN A 488 -0.40 33.43 27.27
CA ASN A 488 0.95 33.30 26.74
C ASN A 488 1.16 34.24 25.54
N LEU A 489 1.81 35.38 25.78
CA LEU A 489 2.10 36.37 24.73
C LEU A 489 3.30 35.98 23.84
N LEU A 490 4.18 35.09 24.30
CA LEU A 490 5.41 34.70 23.59
C LEU A 490 5.17 33.69 22.46
N GLY A 491 4.04 32.96 22.50
CA GLY A 491 3.61 32.02 21.45
C GLY A 491 2.47 32.55 20.58
N SER A 492 2.28 33.87 20.53
CA SER A 492 1.23 34.52 19.74
C SER A 492 1.69 34.82 18.32
N LEU A 493 0.78 34.68 17.36
CA LEU A 493 0.99 35.03 15.96
C LEU A 493 0.01 36.15 15.58
N THR A 494 0.46 37.10 14.76
CA THR A 494 -0.37 38.19 14.23
C THR A 494 -0.50 38.11 12.72
N ALA A 495 -1.71 38.32 12.22
CA ALA A 495 -2.03 38.39 10.81
C ALA A 495 -2.92 39.60 10.54
N SER A 496 -2.94 40.12 9.31
CA SER A 496 -3.81 41.24 8.93
C SER A 496 -4.97 40.72 8.09
N GLY A 497 -6.21 41.07 8.44
CA GLY A 497 -7.43 40.74 7.70
C GLY A 497 -8.09 42.02 7.16
N VAL A 498 -8.51 42.04 5.90
CA VAL A 498 -9.13 43.22 5.26
C VAL A 498 -10.64 43.05 5.19
N VAL A 499 -11.41 44.01 5.71
CA VAL A 499 -12.88 44.10 5.58
C VAL A 499 -13.26 45.01 4.41
N ALA A 500 -13.78 44.44 3.33
CA ALA A 500 -14.25 45.04 2.09
C ALA A 500 -15.78 45.35 2.09
N GLY A 501 -16.23 46.13 1.11
CA GLY A 501 -17.64 46.52 0.92
C GLY A 501 -18.38 45.68 -0.12
N SER A 502 -19.66 45.40 0.15
CA SER A 502 -20.61 44.50 -0.53
C SER A 502 -20.54 44.35 -2.06
N GLY A 503 -20.52 43.10 -2.56
CA GLY A 503 -20.80 42.76 -3.97
C GLY A 503 -21.17 41.27 -4.18
N VAL A 504 -22.25 41.04 -4.95
CA VAL A 504 -22.59 39.88 -5.78
C VAL A 504 -22.37 38.45 -5.19
N GLY A 505 -23.47 37.77 -4.84
CA GLY A 505 -23.47 36.53 -4.04
C GLY A 505 -23.09 35.26 -4.80
N ILE A 506 -21.89 34.78 -4.51
CA ILE A 506 -21.55 33.36 -4.55
C ILE A 506 -22.42 32.66 -3.52
N LYS A 507 -23.15 31.60 -3.87
CA LYS A 507 -23.51 30.62 -2.85
C LYS A 507 -22.56 29.44 -2.98
N PRO A 508 -21.45 29.42 -2.21
CA PRO A 508 -20.94 28.11 -1.81
C PRO A 508 -22.15 27.42 -1.22
N VAL A 509 -22.41 26.18 -1.59
CA VAL A 509 -23.57 25.63 -0.92
C VAL A 509 -23.26 25.54 0.56
N ASP A 510 -24.15 26.08 1.39
CA ASP A 510 -24.09 26.04 2.83
C ASP A 510 -23.48 24.71 3.30
N GLY A 511 -22.27 24.82 3.84
CA GLY A 511 -21.50 23.70 4.37
C GLY A 511 -20.34 23.17 3.50
N SER A 512 -19.97 23.77 2.37
CA SER A 512 -18.71 23.44 1.67
C SER A 512 -17.48 23.90 2.48
N ALA A 513 -17.25 23.23 3.60
CA ALA A 513 -15.99 23.25 4.31
C ALA A 513 -14.94 22.58 3.39
N ALA A 514 -13.78 23.22 3.25
CA ALA A 514 -12.60 22.62 2.64
C ALA A 514 -12.31 21.26 3.28
N ILE A 515 -12.44 20.19 2.50
CA ILE A 515 -12.03 18.83 2.88
C ILE A 515 -11.18 18.26 1.73
N GLY A 516 -9.93 17.92 2.06
CA GLY A 516 -8.86 17.37 1.21
C GLY A 516 -9.25 16.37 0.11
N GLY A 517 -8.97 16.66 -1.18
CA GLY A 517 -8.30 15.75 -2.13
C GLY A 517 -8.56 15.96 -3.64
N HIS A 518 -7.56 15.75 -4.52
CA HIS A 518 -7.66 15.78 -6.02
C HIS A 518 -9.00 15.24 -6.55
N ALA A 519 -9.90 16.08 -7.08
CA ALA A 519 -11.27 15.71 -7.41
C ALA A 519 -11.33 14.89 -8.72
N VAL A 520 -12.10 13.79 -8.66
CA VAL A 520 -12.28 12.78 -9.71
C VAL A 520 -13.78 12.61 -9.94
N GLN A 521 -14.21 12.87 -11.17
CA GLN A 521 -15.51 12.50 -11.74
C GLN A 521 -16.77 13.19 -11.16
N THR A 522 -17.66 13.61 -12.05
CA THR A 522 -19.00 14.13 -11.74
C THR A 522 -20.04 13.18 -12.33
N LEU A 523 -21.14 12.93 -11.60
CA LEU A 523 -22.28 12.17 -12.11
C LEU A 523 -23.56 12.98 -11.97
N LEU A 524 -24.29 13.11 -13.08
CA LEU A 524 -25.56 13.82 -13.16
C LEU A 524 -26.71 12.81 -13.09
N PHE A 525 -27.69 13.07 -12.22
CA PHE A 525 -28.84 12.19 -12.00
C PHE A 525 -30.13 13.00 -11.85
N ASP A 526 -30.99 13.00 -12.87
CA ASP A 526 -32.25 13.75 -12.91
C ASP A 526 -32.05 15.26 -12.63
N THR A 527 -32.53 15.77 -11.50
CA THR A 527 -32.29 17.13 -11.02
C THR A 527 -31.23 17.17 -9.92
N TRP A 528 -30.23 16.28 -9.91
CA TRP A 528 -29.22 16.20 -8.86
C TRP A 528 -27.81 16.07 -9.44
N ALA A 529 -26.84 16.74 -8.80
CA ALA A 529 -25.41 16.49 -9.04
C ALA A 529 -24.82 15.73 -7.84
N VAL A 530 -24.00 14.73 -8.15
CA VAL A 530 -23.25 13.95 -7.18
C VAL A 530 -21.77 14.15 -7.48
N VAL A 531 -21.04 14.65 -6.49
CA VAL A 531 -19.64 15.04 -6.69
C VAL A 531 -18.73 14.55 -5.57
N GLY A 532 -17.59 14.00 -5.98
CA GLY A 532 -16.50 13.61 -5.10
C GLY A 532 -15.54 14.77 -4.84
N GLU A 533 -15.50 15.22 -3.59
CA GLU A 533 -14.71 16.33 -3.06
C GLU A 533 -13.57 15.80 -2.21
N GLY A 534 -12.56 15.20 -2.84
CA GLY A 534 -11.55 14.49 -2.09
C GLY A 534 -12.20 13.37 -1.29
N SER A 535 -12.23 13.47 0.05
CA SER A 535 -12.95 12.51 0.89
C SER A 535 -14.40 12.85 1.23
N THR A 536 -14.97 13.92 0.68
CA THR A 536 -16.36 14.30 0.96
C THR A 536 -17.25 14.03 -0.24
N LEU A 537 -18.42 13.44 -0.01
CA LEU A 537 -19.44 13.32 -1.03
C LEU A 537 -20.46 14.44 -0.84
N SER A 538 -20.63 15.28 -1.86
CA SER A 538 -21.65 16.32 -1.87
C SER A 538 -22.80 15.96 -2.79
N ILE A 539 -24.02 16.14 -2.28
CA ILE A 539 -25.26 15.88 -3.01
C ILE A 539 -26.07 17.15 -3.10
N ILE A 540 -26.43 17.44 -4.33
CA ILE A 540 -26.76 18.78 -4.72
C ILE A 540 -28.10 18.71 -5.44
N ASP A 541 -29.07 19.41 -4.88
CA ASP A 541 -30.35 19.67 -5.54
C ASP A 541 -30.13 20.63 -6.70
N LEU A 542 -30.56 20.24 -7.90
CA LEU A 542 -30.63 21.06 -9.10
C LEU A 542 -32.11 21.24 -9.52
N GLN A 543 -33.08 21.18 -8.62
CA GLN A 543 -34.50 21.50 -8.92
C GLN A 543 -34.71 22.99 -9.15
N GLN A 544 -34.09 23.81 -8.32
CA GLN A 544 -33.95 25.25 -8.51
C GLN A 544 -32.50 25.52 -8.77
N PRO A 545 -32.08 25.54 -10.03
CA PRO A 545 -30.65 25.45 -10.27
C PRO A 545 -30.02 26.86 -10.15
N ASP A 546 -30.83 27.91 -10.00
CA ASP A 546 -30.43 29.19 -9.40
C ASP A 546 -30.24 29.19 -7.87
N GLN A 547 -30.60 28.09 -7.20
CA GLN A 547 -30.41 27.84 -5.78
C GLN A 547 -30.10 26.35 -5.55
N PRO A 548 -29.05 25.77 -6.16
CA PRO A 548 -28.54 24.48 -5.85
C PRO A 548 -28.14 24.50 -4.39
N VAL A 549 -28.96 23.78 -3.66
CA VAL A 549 -28.70 23.47 -2.28
C VAL A 549 -27.96 22.14 -2.34
N ARG A 550 -26.68 22.08 -1.96
CA ARG A 550 -26.09 20.96 -1.21
C ARG A 550 -26.98 20.73 -0.02
N VAL A 551 -28.03 20.01 -0.32
CA VAL A 551 -29.01 19.55 0.65
C VAL A 551 -28.34 18.59 1.62
N ALA A 552 -27.18 18.04 1.22
CA ALA A 552 -26.36 17.26 2.10
C ALA A 552 -24.92 17.08 1.63
N ALA A 553 -24.07 16.81 2.61
CA ALA A 553 -22.83 16.10 2.36
C ALA A 553 -22.47 15.17 3.47
N ILE A 554 -21.66 14.22 3.06
CA ILE A 554 -21.26 13.12 3.88
C ILE A 554 -19.73 13.10 3.81
N PRO A 555 -19.03 13.39 4.92
CA PRO A 555 -17.61 13.08 4.98
C PRO A 555 -17.46 11.57 4.90
N LEU A 556 -16.69 11.13 3.92
CA LEU A 556 -16.31 9.74 3.72
C LEU A 556 -14.87 9.54 4.19
N PRO A 557 -14.50 8.31 4.56
CA PRO A 557 -13.22 8.05 5.23
C PRO A 557 -11.98 8.22 4.33
N GLY A 558 -12.12 8.26 3.00
CA GLY A 558 -11.01 8.31 2.04
C GLY A 558 -11.30 9.05 0.75
N ARG A 559 -10.29 9.29 -0.09
CA ARG A 559 -10.42 10.00 -1.37
C ARG A 559 -11.31 9.24 -2.34
N ILE A 560 -12.30 9.90 -2.93
CA ILE A 560 -13.22 9.35 -3.92
C ILE A 560 -12.49 9.25 -5.28
N GLU A 561 -12.30 8.03 -5.77
CA GLU A 561 -11.63 7.68 -7.04
C GLU A 561 -12.63 7.41 -8.17
N ALA A 562 -13.79 6.84 -7.85
CA ALA A 562 -14.83 6.52 -8.84
C ALA A 562 -16.22 6.58 -8.21
N LEU A 563 -17.22 6.91 -9.04
CA LEU A 563 -18.63 6.92 -8.68
C LEU A 563 -19.41 5.90 -9.50
N ALA A 564 -20.24 5.10 -8.85
CA ALA A 564 -21.20 4.25 -9.55
C ALA A 564 -22.60 4.38 -8.93
N LEU A 565 -23.63 4.45 -9.79
CA LEU A 565 -25.01 4.67 -9.39
C LEU A 565 -25.91 3.51 -9.83
N ARG A 566 -26.79 3.06 -8.94
CA ARG A 566 -27.90 2.15 -9.24
C ARG A 566 -29.17 2.68 -8.61
N ASP A 567 -30.11 3.13 -9.43
CA ASP A 567 -31.34 3.78 -8.98
C ASP A 567 -31.00 4.94 -8.02
N ALA A 568 -31.42 4.87 -6.76
CA ALA A 568 -31.12 5.84 -5.72
C ALA A 568 -29.97 5.40 -4.79
N TRP A 569 -29.13 4.46 -5.20
CA TRP A 569 -28.00 3.94 -4.41
C TRP A 569 -26.69 4.30 -5.06
N LEU A 570 -25.90 5.09 -4.35
CA LEU A 570 -24.57 5.50 -4.79
C LEU A 570 -23.49 4.69 -4.08
N PHE A 571 -22.52 4.28 -4.88
CA PHE A 571 -21.32 3.60 -4.44
C PHE A 571 -20.12 4.47 -4.80
N THR A 572 -19.23 4.66 -3.85
CA THR A 572 -18.02 5.47 -4.04
C THR A 572 -16.81 4.62 -3.69
N ALA A 573 -15.82 4.59 -4.58
CA ALA A 573 -14.53 3.97 -4.31
C ALA A 573 -13.67 5.00 -3.57
N ASN A 574 -13.28 4.70 -2.32
CA ASN A 574 -12.59 5.66 -1.45
C ASN A 574 -11.12 5.28 -1.17
N GLY A 575 -10.42 4.75 -2.18
CA GLY A 575 -9.04 4.29 -2.04
C GLY A 575 -8.90 3.23 -0.96
N ASP A 576 -7.95 3.41 -0.03
CA ASP A 576 -7.63 2.48 1.07
C ASP A 576 -8.76 2.32 2.12
N TYR A 577 -9.85 3.08 1.99
CA TYR A 577 -11.00 3.01 2.89
C TYR A 577 -12.17 2.23 2.30
N GLY A 578 -11.94 1.55 1.17
CA GLY A 578 -12.89 0.71 0.48
C GLY A 578 -14.09 1.45 -0.09
N VAL A 579 -15.23 0.77 -0.16
CA VAL A 579 -16.42 1.30 -0.84
C VAL A 579 -17.44 1.83 0.15
N GLN A 580 -17.92 3.05 -0.06
CA GLN A 580 -18.99 3.62 0.76
C GLN A 580 -20.33 3.43 0.05
N VAL A 581 -21.34 3.05 0.82
CA VAL A 581 -22.71 2.82 0.34
C VAL A 581 -23.60 3.93 0.88
N ILE A 582 -24.15 4.71 -0.05
CA ILE A 582 -24.95 5.88 0.25
C ILE A 582 -26.37 5.69 -0.29
N ASP A 583 -27.33 5.82 0.62
CA ASP A 583 -28.75 5.90 0.31
C ASP A 583 -29.07 7.32 -0.17
N LEU A 584 -29.40 7.46 -1.46
CA LEU A 584 -29.87 8.70 -2.09
C LEU A 584 -31.38 8.65 -2.38
N SER A 585 -32.17 7.81 -1.68
CA SER A 585 -33.63 7.80 -1.85
C SER A 585 -34.31 9.10 -1.42
N ASP A 586 -33.69 9.79 -0.47
CA ASP A 586 -33.90 11.19 -0.18
C ASP A 586 -32.54 11.90 -0.34
N PRO A 587 -32.23 12.46 -1.52
CA PRO A 587 -30.96 13.14 -1.76
C PRO A 587 -30.69 14.29 -0.78
N ALA A 588 -31.72 14.82 -0.11
CA ALA A 588 -31.59 15.83 0.93
C ALA A 588 -31.25 15.30 2.32
N ASN A 589 -31.40 14.00 2.55
CA ASN A 589 -30.98 13.33 3.77
C ASN A 589 -30.26 12.03 3.41
N PRO A 590 -29.14 12.12 2.69
CA PRO A 590 -28.43 10.95 2.26
C PRO A 590 -27.82 10.28 3.48
N VAL A 591 -27.99 8.97 3.52
CA VAL A 591 -27.56 8.18 4.67
C VAL A 591 -26.41 7.32 4.22
N HIS A 592 -25.23 7.56 4.78
CA HIS A 592 -24.19 6.54 4.79
C HIS A 592 -24.75 5.32 5.51
N ARG A 593 -25.03 4.25 4.77
CA ARG A 593 -25.63 3.04 5.32
C ARG A 593 -24.57 2.09 5.82
N GLN A 594 -23.48 2.01 5.07
CA GLN A 594 -22.48 0.97 5.24
C GLN A 594 -21.16 1.40 4.60
N THR A 595 -20.07 1.11 5.29
CA THR A 595 -18.76 0.98 4.67
C THR A 595 -18.57 -0.49 4.33
N LEU A 596 -18.40 -0.77 3.04
CA LEU A 596 -17.91 -2.04 2.58
C LEU A 596 -16.39 -1.98 2.66
N ASP A 597 -15.85 -2.51 3.75
CA ASP A 597 -14.42 -2.60 3.93
C ASP A 597 -13.83 -3.46 2.81
N THR A 598 -12.95 -2.86 2.02
CA THR A 598 -12.18 -3.57 1.01
C THR A 598 -10.72 -3.37 1.38
N PRO A 599 -9.97 -4.44 1.71
CA PRO A 599 -8.61 -4.31 2.24
C PRO A 599 -7.59 -3.72 1.27
N GLY A 600 -7.90 -3.63 -0.02
CA GLY A 600 -7.04 -2.97 -0.99
C GLY A 600 -7.41 -1.51 -1.24
N HIS A 601 -6.91 -0.98 -2.37
CA HIS A 601 -7.16 0.39 -2.78
C HIS A 601 -8.29 0.42 -3.82
N ALA A 602 -9.50 0.80 -3.42
CA ALA A 602 -10.63 0.90 -4.33
C ALA A 602 -10.39 2.00 -5.39
N SER A 603 -10.14 1.62 -6.65
CA SER A 603 -9.78 2.51 -7.76
C SER A 603 -10.91 2.76 -8.77
N ASP A 604 -11.77 1.78 -8.99
CA ASP A 604 -12.82 1.83 -10.01
C ASP A 604 -14.02 0.98 -9.62
N LEU A 605 -15.21 1.35 -10.10
CA LEU A 605 -16.48 0.72 -9.78
C LEU A 605 -17.28 0.42 -11.03
N LEU A 606 -17.83 -0.79 -11.10
CA LEU A 606 -18.73 -1.21 -12.17
C LEU A 606 -20.01 -1.83 -11.61
N VAL A 607 -21.15 -1.22 -11.92
CA VAL A 607 -22.48 -1.78 -11.63
C VAL A 607 -22.92 -2.68 -12.79
N SER A 608 -23.19 -3.95 -12.51
CA SER A 608 -23.76 -4.90 -13.46
C SER A 608 -24.95 -5.64 -12.86
N GLY A 609 -26.16 -5.18 -13.21
CA GLY A 609 -27.39 -5.69 -12.62
C GLY A 609 -27.38 -5.53 -11.10
N LEU A 610 -27.59 -6.63 -10.37
CA LEU A 610 -27.58 -6.66 -8.90
C LEU A 610 -26.17 -6.79 -8.31
N ASN A 611 -25.09 -6.58 -9.07
CA ASN A 611 -23.72 -6.78 -8.57
C ASN A 611 -22.89 -5.52 -8.71
N LEU A 612 -22.14 -5.18 -7.66
CA LEU A 612 -21.10 -4.16 -7.69
C LEU A 612 -19.75 -4.84 -7.78
N TRP A 613 -19.03 -4.56 -8.86
CA TRP A 613 -17.66 -5.00 -9.06
C TRP A 613 -16.71 -3.86 -8.70
N ILE A 614 -15.66 -4.20 -7.96
CA ILE A 614 -14.75 -3.24 -7.32
C ILE A 614 -13.32 -3.60 -7.70
N ALA A 615 -12.60 -2.66 -8.29
CA ALA A 615 -11.17 -2.76 -8.51
C ALA A 615 -10.50 -2.36 -7.21
N ASP A 616 -10.07 -3.35 -6.43
CA ASP A 616 -9.58 -3.16 -5.06
C ASP A 616 -8.04 -3.13 -5.04
N GLY A 617 -7.42 -2.52 -6.06
CA GLY A 617 -5.98 -2.41 -6.18
C GLY A 617 -5.28 -3.76 -6.04
N VAL A 618 -4.33 -3.86 -5.10
CA VAL A 618 -3.55 -5.07 -4.80
C VAL A 618 -4.35 -6.24 -4.23
N ALA A 619 -5.59 -6.00 -3.78
CA ALA A 619 -6.51 -7.04 -3.35
C ALA A 619 -7.22 -7.75 -4.52
N GLY A 620 -7.05 -7.23 -5.74
CA GLY A 620 -7.64 -7.77 -6.96
C GLY A 620 -9.05 -7.26 -7.22
N LEU A 621 -9.96 -8.18 -7.51
CA LEU A 621 -11.36 -7.90 -7.81
C LEU A 621 -12.27 -8.36 -6.68
N ARG A 622 -13.23 -7.52 -6.29
CA ARG A 622 -14.32 -7.92 -5.40
C ARG A 622 -15.68 -7.80 -6.06
N CYS A 623 -16.61 -8.61 -5.58
CA CYS A 623 -18.02 -8.48 -5.90
C CYS A 623 -18.85 -8.32 -4.63
N ALA A 624 -19.77 -7.37 -4.64
CA ALA A 624 -20.83 -7.26 -3.64
C ALA A 624 -22.21 -7.55 -4.24
N ASP A 625 -23.05 -8.26 -3.49
CA ASP A 625 -24.48 -8.41 -3.76
C ASP A 625 -25.17 -7.08 -3.53
N MET A 626 -25.95 -6.61 -4.49
CA MET A 626 -26.82 -5.45 -4.39
C MET A 626 -28.30 -5.84 -4.59
N THR A 627 -28.67 -7.10 -4.31
CA THR A 627 -30.07 -7.54 -4.22
C THR A 627 -30.84 -6.66 -3.24
N ASP A 628 -30.21 -6.39 -2.10
CA ASP A 628 -30.58 -5.27 -1.25
C ASP A 628 -29.47 -4.21 -1.30
N PRO A 629 -29.60 -3.17 -2.12
CA PRO A 629 -28.57 -2.14 -2.23
C PRO A 629 -28.42 -1.32 -0.93
N ARG A 630 -29.32 -1.47 0.06
CA ARG A 630 -29.20 -0.89 1.41
C ARG A 630 -28.10 -1.53 2.23
N GLN A 631 -27.82 -2.81 1.97
CA GLN A 631 -26.85 -3.59 2.70
C GLN A 631 -26.08 -4.48 1.73
N PRO A 632 -25.21 -3.90 0.89
CA PRO A 632 -24.40 -4.71 0.01
C PRO A 632 -23.49 -5.62 0.82
N VAL A 633 -23.48 -6.90 0.46
CA VAL A 633 -22.66 -7.91 1.14
C VAL A 633 -21.58 -8.35 0.16
N VAL A 634 -20.31 -8.30 0.58
CA VAL A 634 -19.24 -8.89 -0.21
C VAL A 634 -19.57 -10.36 -0.44
N LEU A 635 -19.83 -10.73 -1.68
CA LEU A 635 -20.13 -12.09 -2.09
C LEU A 635 -18.85 -12.87 -2.32
N SER A 636 -17.83 -12.20 -2.85
CA SER A 636 -16.61 -12.85 -3.27
C SER A 636 -15.45 -11.89 -3.41
N GLN A 637 -14.27 -12.48 -3.37
CA GLN A 637 -13.02 -11.86 -3.75
C GLN A 637 -12.29 -12.79 -4.71
N LEU A 638 -11.66 -12.19 -5.70
CA LEU A 638 -10.72 -12.83 -6.60
C LEU A 638 -9.38 -12.10 -6.51
N PHE A 639 -8.40 -12.76 -5.90
CA PHE A 639 -7.04 -12.25 -5.81
C PHE A 639 -6.39 -12.20 -7.19
N THR A 640 -5.63 -11.14 -7.42
CA THR A 640 -4.76 -10.96 -8.58
C THR A 640 -3.32 -10.78 -8.11
N GLY A 641 -2.35 -11.03 -8.97
CA GLY A 641 -0.93 -10.90 -8.67
C GLY A 641 -0.41 -9.46 -8.71
N GLY A 642 -1.28 -8.48 -8.97
CA GLY A 642 -0.93 -7.07 -9.05
C GLY A 642 -2.06 -6.13 -8.65
N SER A 643 -1.96 -4.86 -9.05
CA SER A 643 -2.94 -3.82 -8.69
C SER A 643 -3.94 -3.60 -9.81
N VAL A 644 -5.21 -3.93 -9.57
CA VAL A 644 -6.30 -3.69 -10.53
C VAL A 644 -6.70 -2.22 -10.51
N SER A 645 -6.64 -1.55 -11.66
CA SER A 645 -6.87 -0.10 -11.78
C SER A 645 -8.14 0.29 -12.54
N ALA A 646 -8.68 -0.60 -13.38
CA ALA A 646 -9.89 -0.34 -14.17
C ALA A 646 -10.68 -1.64 -14.41
N ILE A 647 -12.00 -1.53 -14.49
CA ILE A 647 -12.92 -2.63 -14.79
C ILE A 647 -13.79 -2.28 -16.00
N ALA A 648 -13.83 -3.19 -16.96
CA ALA A 648 -14.88 -3.20 -17.99
C ALA A 648 -15.64 -4.52 -17.99
N ALA A 649 -16.87 -4.52 -18.51
CA ALA A 649 -17.65 -5.74 -18.67
C ALA A 649 -18.31 -5.87 -20.03
N ASN A 650 -18.47 -7.13 -20.46
CA ASN A 650 -19.33 -7.50 -21.58
C ASN A 650 -20.15 -8.74 -21.19
N GLY A 651 -21.44 -8.52 -20.90
CA GLY A 651 -22.31 -9.57 -20.35
C GLY A 651 -21.80 -10.06 -18.99
N ASN A 652 -21.55 -11.37 -18.88
CA ASN A 652 -21.06 -12.00 -17.66
C ASN A 652 -19.52 -12.02 -17.54
N PHE A 653 -18.79 -11.51 -18.53
CA PHE A 653 -17.34 -11.45 -18.50
C PHE A 653 -16.88 -10.09 -17.99
N LEU A 654 -15.92 -10.12 -17.08
CA LEU A 654 -15.24 -8.93 -16.57
C LEU A 654 -13.79 -8.94 -17.05
N TYR A 655 -13.30 -7.74 -17.27
CA TYR A 655 -11.98 -7.48 -17.83
C TYR A 655 -11.27 -6.49 -16.92
N LEU A 656 -10.15 -6.91 -16.36
CA LEU A 656 -9.42 -6.14 -15.35
C LEU A 656 -8.09 -5.67 -15.92
N ALA A 657 -7.81 -4.38 -15.82
CA ALA A 657 -6.46 -3.85 -16.07
C ALA A 657 -5.62 -3.96 -14.78
N ASP A 658 -4.81 -5.00 -14.69
CA ASP A 658 -3.88 -5.24 -13.59
C ASP A 658 -2.46 -4.75 -13.93
N ALA A 659 -1.86 -4.02 -12.99
CA ALA A 659 -0.55 -3.39 -13.14
C ALA A 659 0.62 -4.38 -13.35
N PHE A 660 0.51 -5.63 -12.88
CA PHE A 660 1.58 -6.63 -12.97
C PHE A 660 1.19 -7.84 -13.83
N GLU A 661 -0.06 -8.28 -13.77
CA GLU A 661 -0.56 -9.42 -14.53
C GLU A 661 -1.17 -9.04 -15.89
N GLY A 662 -1.24 -7.75 -16.21
CA GLY A 662 -1.81 -7.26 -17.47
C GLY A 662 -3.33 -7.39 -17.50
N LEU A 663 -3.89 -7.96 -18.56
CA LEU A 663 -5.33 -8.18 -18.61
C LEU A 663 -5.72 -9.48 -17.91
N ILE A 664 -6.69 -9.42 -17.00
CA ILE A 664 -7.31 -10.58 -16.38
C ILE A 664 -8.75 -10.72 -16.85
N VAL A 665 -9.13 -11.93 -17.29
CA VAL A 665 -10.48 -12.27 -17.71
C VAL A 665 -11.16 -13.10 -16.64
N VAL A 666 -12.34 -12.65 -16.21
CA VAL A 666 -13.08 -13.25 -15.11
C VAL A 666 -14.48 -13.62 -15.57
N ASN A 667 -14.91 -14.84 -15.24
CA ASN A 667 -16.31 -15.23 -15.33
C ASN A 667 -17.06 -14.71 -14.11
N GLY A 668 -17.81 -13.63 -14.29
CA GLY A 668 -18.68 -13.04 -13.28
C GLY A 668 -20.11 -13.62 -13.27
N SER A 669 -20.39 -14.71 -13.99
CA SER A 669 -21.74 -15.30 -14.05
C SER A 669 -22.26 -15.80 -12.71
N ASN A 670 -21.36 -16.22 -11.82
CA ASN A 670 -21.66 -16.44 -10.41
C ASN A 670 -20.92 -15.38 -9.58
N PRO A 671 -21.60 -14.28 -9.21
CA PRO A 671 -21.02 -13.20 -8.40
C PRO A 671 -20.47 -13.67 -7.04
N ALA A 672 -20.96 -14.78 -6.49
CA ALA A 672 -20.46 -15.38 -5.25
C ALA A 672 -19.24 -16.29 -5.43
N SER A 673 -18.89 -16.62 -6.67
CA SER A 673 -17.70 -17.39 -6.98
C SER A 673 -17.23 -17.01 -8.38
N PRO A 674 -16.72 -15.78 -8.57
CA PRO A 674 -16.13 -15.37 -9.82
C PRO A 674 -14.90 -16.23 -10.07
N ILE A 675 -14.80 -16.72 -11.30
CA ILE A 675 -13.72 -17.62 -11.66
C ILE A 675 -12.78 -16.83 -12.57
N ARG A 676 -11.54 -16.62 -12.13
CA ARG A 676 -10.46 -16.23 -13.04
C ARG A 676 -10.37 -17.30 -14.11
N LEU A 677 -10.70 -16.92 -15.33
CA LEU A 677 -10.65 -17.85 -16.45
C LEU A 677 -9.25 -17.87 -17.04
N GLY A 678 -8.66 -16.70 -17.27
CA GLY A 678 -7.32 -16.60 -17.82
C GLY A 678 -6.73 -15.21 -17.74
N THR A 679 -5.47 -15.11 -18.14
CA THR A 679 -4.72 -13.85 -18.15
C THR A 679 -3.92 -13.68 -19.42
N ALA A 680 -3.90 -12.46 -19.90
CA ALA A 680 -3.07 -12.00 -21.00
C ALA A 680 -2.00 -11.04 -20.43
N PRO A 681 -0.86 -11.58 -19.97
CA PRO A 681 0.20 -10.77 -19.37
C PRO A 681 0.74 -9.76 -20.36
N ALA A 682 0.61 -8.48 -20.01
CA ALA A 682 1.07 -7.35 -20.79
C ALA A 682 2.45 -6.90 -20.30
N ALA A 683 3.30 -6.43 -21.21
CA ALA A 683 4.61 -5.89 -20.86
C ALA A 683 4.57 -4.41 -20.43
N GLY A 684 3.53 -3.97 -19.70
CA GLY A 684 3.30 -2.59 -19.27
C GLY A 684 2.03 -2.38 -18.42
N PHE A 685 1.92 -1.22 -17.78
CA PHE A 685 0.84 -0.84 -16.87
C PHE A 685 -0.44 -0.50 -17.64
N GLY A 686 -1.38 -1.44 -17.70
CA GLY A 686 -2.74 -1.17 -18.20
C GLY A 686 -3.40 -0.09 -17.37
N CYS A 687 -3.98 0.93 -18.02
CA CYS A 687 -4.63 2.05 -17.33
C CYS A 687 -6.12 2.20 -17.64
N ASP A 688 -6.63 1.45 -18.60
CA ASP A 688 -8.05 1.44 -19.00
C ASP A 688 -8.37 0.13 -19.77
N VAL A 689 -9.65 -0.20 -19.91
CA VAL A 689 -10.14 -1.32 -20.72
C VAL A 689 -11.32 -0.88 -21.60
N ILE A 690 -11.15 -0.94 -22.92
CA ILE A 690 -12.13 -0.49 -23.89
C ILE A 690 -12.69 -1.69 -24.66
N ILE A 691 -14.00 -1.91 -24.61
CA ILE A 691 -14.65 -3.07 -25.25
C ILE A 691 -14.79 -2.83 -26.76
N GLN A 692 -14.11 -3.65 -27.57
CA GLN A 692 -14.23 -3.61 -29.04
C GLN A 692 -15.44 -4.41 -29.53
N SER A 693 -15.63 -5.61 -29.00
CA SER A 693 -16.70 -6.53 -29.40
C SER A 693 -17.03 -7.54 -28.30
N SER A 694 -17.88 -8.54 -28.59
CA SER A 694 -18.16 -9.65 -27.67
C SER A 694 -16.96 -10.55 -27.38
N SER A 695 -15.91 -10.50 -28.21
CA SER A 695 -14.75 -11.40 -28.09
C SER A 695 -13.41 -10.68 -28.16
N GLN A 696 -13.38 -9.35 -28.21
CA GLN A 696 -12.16 -8.56 -28.34
C GLN A 696 -12.22 -7.26 -27.55
N LEU A 697 -11.06 -6.81 -27.08
CA LEU A 697 -10.93 -5.61 -26.26
C LEU A 697 -9.56 -4.94 -26.40
N TRP A 698 -9.54 -3.63 -26.14
CA TRP A 698 -8.37 -2.78 -26.19
C TRP A 698 -7.89 -2.42 -24.78
N VAL A 699 -6.59 -2.53 -24.56
CA VAL A 699 -5.94 -2.18 -23.29
C VAL A 699 -4.86 -1.14 -23.55
N PRO A 700 -5.15 0.17 -23.35
CA PRO A 700 -4.13 1.22 -23.33
C PRO A 700 -3.18 1.04 -22.15
N THR A 701 -1.89 1.28 -22.38
CA THR A 701 -0.86 1.23 -21.34
C THR A 701 -0.13 2.55 -21.20
N ARG A 702 0.34 2.86 -19.98
CA ARG A 702 1.07 4.10 -19.67
C ARG A 702 2.35 4.29 -20.48
N GLU A 703 2.92 3.21 -21.02
CA GLU A 703 4.13 3.20 -21.84
C GLU A 703 3.85 3.49 -23.34
N GLY A 704 2.63 3.92 -23.69
CA GLY A 704 2.29 4.27 -25.07
C GLY A 704 2.06 3.03 -25.94
N ARG A 705 1.37 2.02 -25.41
CA ARG A 705 0.89 0.86 -26.17
C ARG A 705 -0.64 0.79 -26.10
N CYS A 706 -1.24 0.16 -27.10
CA CYS A 706 -2.63 -0.25 -27.06
C CYS A 706 -2.68 -1.72 -27.52
N LEU A 707 -2.96 -2.61 -26.58
CA LEU A 707 -2.93 -4.06 -26.82
C LEU A 707 -4.32 -4.54 -27.21
N LEU A 708 -4.40 -5.37 -28.24
CA LEU A 708 -5.62 -6.09 -28.56
C LEU A 708 -5.57 -7.47 -27.92
N VAL A 709 -6.62 -7.80 -27.19
CA VAL A 709 -6.76 -9.10 -26.58
C VAL A 709 -7.98 -9.81 -27.14
N ASP A 710 -7.77 -11.03 -27.64
CA ASP A 710 -8.82 -11.98 -27.98
C ASP A 710 -9.24 -12.71 -26.71
N VAL A 711 -10.53 -12.65 -26.43
CA VAL A 711 -11.19 -13.27 -25.28
C VAL A 711 -12.28 -14.25 -25.72
N THR A 712 -12.21 -14.75 -26.96
CA THR A 712 -13.08 -15.80 -27.51
C THR A 712 -13.04 -17.07 -26.67
N ASP A 713 -11.82 -17.52 -26.33
CA ASP A 713 -11.60 -18.45 -25.24
C ASP A 713 -11.20 -17.64 -24.00
N PRO A 714 -12.16 -17.31 -23.13
CA PRO A 714 -11.87 -16.50 -21.95
C PRO A 714 -10.95 -17.23 -20.96
N THR A 715 -10.74 -18.56 -21.09
CA THR A 715 -9.78 -19.31 -20.25
C THR A 715 -8.34 -19.20 -20.71
N SER A 716 -8.14 -18.74 -21.94
CA SER A 716 -6.82 -18.54 -22.53
C SER A 716 -6.87 -17.25 -23.36
N PRO A 717 -7.07 -16.08 -22.73
CA PRO A 717 -7.07 -14.83 -23.45
C PRO A 717 -5.67 -14.61 -24.04
N VAL A 718 -5.64 -14.29 -25.32
CA VAL A 718 -4.38 -14.16 -26.05
C VAL A 718 -4.25 -12.71 -26.49
N ILE A 719 -3.08 -12.12 -26.23
CA ILE A 719 -2.69 -10.90 -26.93
C ILE A 719 -2.50 -11.30 -28.39
N THR A 720 -3.54 -11.12 -29.18
CA THR A 720 -3.55 -11.50 -30.59
C THR A 720 -3.04 -10.39 -31.48
N GLY A 721 -2.90 -9.19 -30.93
CA GLY A 721 -2.35 -8.05 -31.63
C GLY A 721 -2.23 -6.85 -30.73
N GLY A 722 -2.17 -5.69 -31.37
CA GLY A 722 -1.94 -4.42 -30.71
C GLY A 722 -0.90 -3.62 -31.45
N PHE A 723 -0.72 -2.40 -30.98
CA PHE A 723 0.18 -1.46 -31.62
C PHE A 723 0.88 -0.61 -30.56
N VAL A 724 2.10 -0.23 -30.89
CA VAL A 724 2.87 0.74 -30.11
C VAL A 724 2.59 2.10 -30.71
N THR A 725 2.07 3.03 -29.91
CA THR A 725 1.91 4.43 -30.33
C THR A 725 3.18 5.23 -30.10
N GLY A 726 4.00 4.85 -29.11
CA GLY A 726 5.24 5.55 -28.74
C GLY A 726 5.01 6.94 -28.15
N ALA A 727 3.76 7.23 -27.75
CA ALA A 727 3.32 8.53 -27.24
C ALA A 727 2.38 8.33 -26.06
N ASN A 728 2.44 9.26 -25.10
CA ASN A 728 1.49 9.34 -24.00
C ASN A 728 0.14 9.84 -24.55
N HIS A 729 -0.94 9.12 -24.22
CA HIS A 729 -2.28 9.43 -24.71
C HIS A 729 -2.96 10.36 -23.71
N ALA A 730 -3.34 11.56 -24.17
CA ALA A 730 -4.14 12.47 -23.34
C ALA A 730 -5.60 12.00 -23.23
N GLN A 731 -6.08 11.31 -24.27
CA GLN A 731 -7.43 10.76 -24.35
C GLN A 731 -7.49 9.64 -25.41
N VAL A 732 -8.29 8.60 -25.15
CA VAL A 732 -8.62 7.52 -26.09
C VAL A 732 -10.14 7.43 -26.23
N LEU A 733 -10.61 7.38 -27.48
CA LEU A 733 -12.03 7.26 -27.82
C LEU A 733 -12.22 6.11 -28.82
N LEU A 734 -13.15 5.20 -28.53
CA LEU A 734 -13.65 4.23 -29.50
C LEU A 734 -14.98 4.75 -30.06
N ASP A 735 -15.03 4.96 -31.37
CA ASP A 735 -16.28 5.23 -32.09
C ASP A 735 -16.35 4.30 -33.31
N ASN A 736 -17.37 3.44 -33.33
CA ASN A 736 -17.55 2.38 -34.33
C ASN A 736 -16.30 1.48 -34.45
N ASP A 737 -15.81 1.21 -35.67
CA ASP A 737 -14.66 0.33 -35.94
C ASP A 737 -13.31 1.08 -35.91
N ARG A 738 -13.20 2.16 -35.12
CA ARG A 738 -12.00 3.01 -35.07
C ARG A 738 -11.66 3.50 -33.68
N LEU A 739 -10.37 3.39 -33.35
CA LEU A 739 -9.79 4.04 -32.18
C LEU A 739 -9.19 5.38 -32.56
N TYR A 740 -9.53 6.40 -31.78
CA TYR A 740 -9.03 7.77 -31.92
C TYR A 740 -8.22 8.14 -30.68
N LEU A 741 -6.93 8.38 -30.88
CA LEU A 741 -6.02 8.72 -29.79
C LEU A 741 -5.44 10.12 -30.00
N ALA A 742 -5.73 11.02 -29.06
CA ALA A 742 -5.07 12.32 -28.99
C ALA A 742 -3.68 12.13 -28.39
N ALA A 743 -2.68 12.04 -29.27
CA ALA A 743 -1.34 11.54 -28.92
C ALA A 743 -0.28 12.64 -28.88
N SER A 744 -0.63 13.82 -28.34
CA SER A 744 0.30 14.95 -28.15
C SER A 744 1.07 15.27 -29.46
N SER A 745 2.41 15.26 -29.44
CA SER A 745 3.27 15.54 -30.60
C SER A 745 3.16 14.53 -31.75
N SER A 746 2.46 13.41 -31.55
CA SER A 746 2.23 12.39 -32.59
C SER A 746 0.94 12.63 -33.37
N GLY A 747 0.20 13.68 -33.04
CA GLY A 747 -1.04 14.05 -33.73
C GLY A 747 -2.21 13.13 -33.39
N LEU A 748 -3.13 12.97 -34.35
CA LEU A 748 -4.22 12.01 -34.21
C LEU A 748 -3.75 10.67 -34.76
N LEU A 749 -3.66 9.72 -33.85
CA LEU A 749 -3.45 8.35 -34.22
C LEU A 749 -4.81 7.69 -34.37
N VAL A 750 -5.10 7.24 -35.58
CA VAL A 750 -6.30 6.44 -35.86
C VAL A 750 -5.87 5.06 -36.29
N TYR A 751 -6.41 4.10 -35.57
CA TYR A 751 -6.26 2.70 -35.89
C TYR A 751 -7.56 2.19 -36.47
N ASP A 752 -7.44 1.51 -37.63
CA ASP A 752 -8.55 0.78 -38.22
C ASP A 752 -8.64 -0.50 -37.41
N VAL A 753 -9.75 -0.65 -36.72
CA VAL A 753 -10.00 -1.82 -35.88
C VAL A 753 -11.21 -2.59 -36.43
N THR A 754 -11.47 -2.49 -37.74
CA THR A 754 -12.45 -3.32 -38.46
C THR A 754 -12.00 -4.78 -38.49
N ASP A 755 -10.71 -5.01 -38.74
CA ASP A 755 -10.03 -6.27 -38.41
C ASP A 755 -9.07 -6.00 -37.26
N PRO A 756 -9.51 -6.16 -36.00
CA PRO A 756 -8.69 -5.87 -34.84
C PRO A 756 -7.34 -6.62 -34.86
N LEU A 757 -7.29 -7.87 -35.35
CA LEU A 757 -6.06 -8.67 -35.35
C LEU A 757 -4.96 -8.05 -36.21
N ASN A 758 -5.39 -7.41 -37.28
CA ASN A 758 -4.55 -6.62 -38.14
C ASN A 758 -4.95 -5.17 -37.96
N ALA A 759 -4.99 -4.69 -36.71
CA ALA A 759 -5.17 -3.29 -36.38
C ALA A 759 -4.03 -2.53 -37.02
N THR A 760 -4.31 -2.06 -38.21
CA THR A 760 -3.37 -1.26 -38.95
C THR A 760 -3.56 0.16 -38.48
N PRO A 761 -2.49 0.95 -38.43
CA PRO A 761 -2.67 2.39 -38.44
C PRO A 761 -3.52 2.69 -39.69
N ALA A 762 -4.81 2.98 -39.51
CA ALA A 762 -5.68 3.44 -40.59
C ALA A 762 -5.05 4.68 -41.18
N LEU A 763 -4.64 5.52 -40.24
CA LEU A 763 -4.20 6.85 -40.50
C LEU A 763 -3.51 7.37 -39.26
N THR A 764 -2.19 7.49 -39.35
CA THR A 764 -1.52 8.51 -38.55
C THR A 764 -1.70 9.81 -39.29
N ILE A 765 -2.54 10.66 -38.74
CA ILE A 765 -2.54 12.05 -39.16
C ILE A 765 -1.42 12.66 -38.36
N ALA A 766 -0.20 12.52 -38.91
CA ALA A 766 0.93 13.30 -38.46
C ALA A 766 0.52 14.74 -38.64
N THR A 767 0.37 15.39 -37.52
CA THR A 767 -0.01 16.76 -37.51
C THR A 767 1.20 17.63 -37.26
N GLU A 768 1.21 18.81 -37.86
CA GLU A 768 2.27 19.79 -37.61
C GLU A 768 2.12 20.45 -36.22
N GLY A 769 1.13 20.02 -35.44
CA GLY A 769 0.79 20.54 -34.12
C GLY A 769 0.76 19.45 -33.05
N SER A 770 0.22 19.80 -31.88
CA SER A 770 0.07 18.89 -30.75
C SER A 770 -1.40 18.54 -30.62
N ALA A 771 -1.75 17.26 -30.77
CA ALA A 771 -3.11 16.79 -30.56
C ALA A 771 -3.45 16.81 -29.07
N LEU A 772 -4.44 17.63 -28.69
CA LEU A 772 -4.78 17.89 -27.29
C LEU A 772 -6.18 17.41 -26.91
N GLY A 773 -7.07 17.23 -27.87
CA GLY A 773 -8.43 16.77 -27.62
C GLY A 773 -9.05 16.14 -28.85
N VAL A 774 -9.93 15.17 -28.61
CA VAL A 774 -10.70 14.47 -29.64
C VAL A 774 -12.14 14.33 -29.21
N ASP A 775 -13.06 14.59 -30.15
CA ASP A 775 -14.48 14.38 -29.94
C ASP A 775 -15.16 13.85 -31.22
N ALA A 776 -16.19 13.02 -31.03
CA ALA A 776 -16.93 12.37 -32.12
C ALA A 776 -18.44 12.53 -31.90
N ARG A 777 -19.15 13.06 -32.91
CA ARG A 777 -20.61 13.15 -32.87
C ARG A 777 -21.22 13.10 -34.27
N ASN A 778 -22.35 12.40 -34.39
CA ASN A 778 -23.16 12.36 -35.61
C ASN A 778 -22.37 12.01 -36.90
N GLY A 779 -21.43 11.06 -36.81
CA GLY A 779 -20.61 10.65 -37.94
C GLY A 779 -19.51 11.65 -38.33
N ARG A 780 -19.11 12.54 -37.41
CA ARG A 780 -18.02 13.51 -37.60
C ARG A 780 -17.04 13.42 -36.43
N LEU A 781 -15.76 13.66 -36.72
CA LEU A 781 -14.70 13.74 -35.71
C LEU A 781 -14.01 15.09 -35.81
N ALA A 782 -13.84 15.74 -34.65
CA ALA A 782 -13.05 16.95 -34.50
C ALA A 782 -11.74 16.64 -33.77
N LEU A 783 -10.64 17.10 -34.35
CA LEU A 783 -9.32 17.06 -33.72
C LEU A 783 -8.82 18.47 -33.49
N ALA A 784 -8.57 18.81 -32.22
CA ALA A 784 -7.87 20.02 -31.85
C ALA A 784 -6.35 19.77 -31.84
N ASP A 785 -5.66 20.39 -32.80
CA ASP A 785 -4.31 20.01 -33.21
C ASP A 785 -3.31 21.17 -33.05
N GLY A 786 -3.36 21.85 -31.91
CA GLY A 786 -2.39 22.88 -31.55
C GLY A 786 -2.15 23.89 -32.67
N THR A 787 -0.90 24.24 -32.93
CA THR A 787 -0.51 25.25 -33.94
C THR A 787 -0.87 24.89 -35.39
N ALA A 788 -1.22 23.63 -35.67
CA ALA A 788 -1.65 23.20 -37.00
C ALA A 788 -3.15 23.39 -37.24
N GLY A 789 -3.87 23.83 -36.21
CA GLY A 789 -5.25 24.25 -36.26
C GLY A 789 -6.25 23.12 -36.12
N LEU A 790 -7.42 23.27 -36.73
CA LEU A 790 -8.49 22.30 -36.57
C LEU A 790 -8.53 21.37 -37.76
N ARG A 791 -8.68 20.10 -37.45
CA ARG A 791 -8.93 19.09 -38.47
C ARG A 791 -10.29 18.46 -38.24
N LEU A 792 -11.06 18.44 -39.32
CA LEU A 792 -12.37 17.83 -39.36
C LEU A 792 -12.36 16.66 -40.31
N PHE A 793 -13.01 15.61 -39.85
CA PHE A 793 -13.05 14.36 -40.56
C PHE A 793 -14.47 13.85 -40.61
N ASP A 794 -14.84 13.34 -41.78
CA ASP A 794 -15.99 12.45 -41.85
C ASP A 794 -15.65 11.11 -41.25
N LEU A 795 -16.52 10.64 -40.38
CA LEU A 795 -16.54 9.25 -40.01
C LEU A 795 -17.41 8.46 -41.00
N PRO A 796 -17.03 7.22 -41.33
CA PRO A 796 -15.84 6.55 -40.83
C PRO A 796 -14.57 6.92 -41.61
N ALA A 797 -14.65 7.34 -42.88
CA ALA A 797 -13.53 7.34 -43.82
C ALA A 797 -12.29 8.17 -43.42
N LEU A 798 -12.41 9.03 -42.39
CA LEU A 798 -11.47 10.09 -42.06
C LEU A 798 -11.09 10.91 -43.28
N THR A 799 -12.01 10.99 -44.24
CA THR A 799 -11.84 11.89 -45.38
C THR A 799 -11.65 13.24 -44.75
N PRO A 800 -10.50 13.90 -44.97
CA PRO A 800 -10.31 15.24 -44.49
C PRO A 800 -11.45 16.05 -45.10
N ARG A 801 -12.45 16.35 -44.27
CA ARG A 801 -13.50 17.28 -44.65
C ARG A 801 -12.83 18.61 -44.83
N GLY A 802 -11.90 18.95 -43.96
CA GLY A 802 -10.92 19.99 -44.22
C GLY A 802 -9.97 20.09 -43.06
N GLN A 803 -8.76 20.52 -43.38
CA GLN A 803 -7.94 21.19 -42.41
C GLN A 803 -8.23 22.66 -42.54
N VAL A 804 -8.51 23.29 -41.41
CA VAL A 804 -8.47 24.73 -41.36
C VAL A 804 -7.23 25.11 -40.60
N GLU A 805 -6.28 25.68 -41.34
CA GLU A 805 -5.25 26.52 -40.75
C GLU A 805 -5.98 27.62 -40.00
N THR A 806 -6.04 27.42 -38.70
CA THR A 806 -6.49 28.46 -37.83
C THR A 806 -5.31 29.41 -37.75
N ALA A 807 -5.56 30.70 -37.98
CA ALA A 807 -4.70 31.65 -37.29
C ALA A 807 -4.82 31.23 -35.81
N GLY A 808 -3.72 30.86 -35.14
CA GLY A 808 -3.66 30.46 -33.71
C GLY A 808 -3.80 28.96 -33.43
N ARG A 809 -3.49 28.53 -32.19
CA ARG A 809 -3.53 27.11 -31.81
C ARG A 809 -4.96 26.56 -31.57
N ALA A 810 -5.33 25.43 -32.15
CA ALA A 810 -6.54 24.68 -31.80
C ALA A 810 -6.34 23.90 -30.50
N VAL A 811 -7.21 24.12 -29.51
CA VAL A 811 -7.05 23.50 -28.18
C VAL A 811 -8.19 22.53 -27.84
N ARG A 812 -9.43 22.96 -28.03
CA ARG A 812 -10.63 22.13 -27.81
C ARG A 812 -11.74 22.55 -28.77
N ALA A 813 -12.62 21.60 -29.08
CA ALA A 813 -13.72 21.78 -30.03
C ALA A 813 -14.99 21.15 -29.48
N ASP A 814 -16.14 21.71 -29.86
CA ASP A 814 -17.46 21.25 -29.44
C ASP A 814 -18.46 21.29 -30.61
N PHE A 815 -19.35 20.29 -30.67
CA PHE A 815 -20.35 20.10 -31.72
C PHE A 815 -21.72 20.65 -31.29
N SER A 816 -22.26 21.61 -32.05
CA SER A 816 -23.65 22.07 -31.91
C SER A 816 -24.36 22.14 -33.26
N GLY A 817 -25.34 21.25 -33.45
CA GLY A 817 -26.05 21.09 -34.72
C GLY A 817 -25.11 20.79 -35.90
N ASP A 818 -25.22 21.58 -36.98
CA ASP A 818 -24.37 21.51 -38.17
C ASP A 818 -23.15 22.45 -38.13
N PHE A 819 -22.73 22.84 -36.93
CA PHE A 819 -21.60 23.73 -36.72
C PHE A 819 -20.59 23.12 -35.75
N LEU A 820 -19.31 23.39 -35.99
CA LEU A 820 -18.24 23.11 -35.05
C LEU A 820 -17.65 24.44 -34.56
N PHE A 821 -17.46 24.52 -33.25
CA PHE A 821 -16.94 25.68 -32.58
C PHE A 821 -15.58 25.35 -32.00
N LEU A 822 -14.61 26.24 -32.23
CA LEU A 822 -13.21 25.99 -31.93
C LEU A 822 -12.61 27.14 -31.13
N ALA A 823 -11.99 26.79 -29.99
CA ALA A 823 -11.03 27.64 -29.31
C ALA A 823 -9.69 27.60 -30.07
N ALA A 824 -9.40 28.67 -30.81
CA ALA A 824 -8.26 28.76 -31.72
C ALA A 824 -7.11 29.61 -31.17
N GLY A 825 -6.80 29.49 -29.88
CA GLY A 825 -5.58 30.06 -29.33
C GLY A 825 -5.54 31.57 -29.54
N GLU A 826 -4.40 32.10 -29.99
CA GLU A 826 -4.04 33.52 -30.20
C GLU A 826 -5.00 34.32 -31.12
N ASN A 827 -6.04 33.69 -31.63
CA ASN A 827 -6.87 34.20 -32.70
C ASN A 827 -8.37 33.92 -32.49
N GLY A 828 -8.77 33.64 -31.26
CA GLY A 828 -10.16 33.72 -30.83
C GLY A 828 -11.07 32.58 -31.30
N LEU A 829 -12.35 32.91 -31.50
CA LEU A 829 -13.35 31.96 -31.97
C LEU A 829 -13.28 31.77 -33.48
N ARG A 830 -13.33 30.51 -33.88
CA ARG A 830 -13.57 30.15 -35.27
C ARG A 830 -14.74 29.20 -35.34
N ILE A 831 -15.71 29.56 -36.19
CA ILE A 831 -16.94 28.79 -36.38
C ILE A 831 -16.92 28.22 -37.77
N TYR A 832 -17.12 26.91 -37.82
CA TYR A 832 -17.09 26.17 -39.05
C TYR A 832 -18.47 25.65 -39.34
N SER A 833 -19.02 26.09 -40.49
CA SER A 833 -20.23 25.48 -41.01
C SER A 833 -19.89 24.15 -41.62
N LEU A 834 -20.64 23.13 -41.20
CA LEU A 834 -20.55 21.77 -41.71
C LEU A 834 -21.67 21.50 -42.74
N THR A 835 -22.38 22.55 -43.16
CA THR A 835 -23.50 22.49 -44.12
C THR A 835 -23.03 22.20 -45.55
N ASN A 836 -21.83 22.65 -45.91
CA ASN A 836 -21.17 22.17 -47.10
C ASN A 836 -20.47 20.85 -46.74
N PRO A 837 -20.90 19.71 -47.30
CA PRO A 837 -20.19 18.47 -47.08
C PRO A 837 -18.74 18.54 -47.61
N ALA A 838 -18.39 19.41 -48.56
CA ALA A 838 -17.04 19.37 -49.13
C ALA A 838 -15.94 19.88 -48.19
N LEU A 839 -16.19 20.93 -47.39
CA LEU A 839 -15.22 21.52 -46.46
C LEU A 839 -15.92 22.22 -45.29
N PRO A 840 -15.36 22.19 -44.06
CA PRO A 840 -15.72 23.15 -43.03
C PRO A 840 -15.42 24.54 -43.56
N VAL A 841 -16.47 25.23 -44.00
CA VAL A 841 -16.32 26.60 -44.44
C VAL A 841 -16.23 27.40 -43.16
N LEU A 842 -15.19 28.22 -43.07
CA LEU A 842 -15.14 29.26 -42.06
C LEU A 842 -16.39 30.11 -42.24
N SER A 843 -17.38 29.81 -41.42
CA SER A 843 -18.68 30.44 -41.47
C SER A 843 -18.48 31.82 -40.89
N GLY A 844 -17.77 31.89 -39.77
CA GLY A 844 -17.40 33.14 -39.20
C GLY A 844 -16.22 33.04 -38.27
N THR A 845 -15.60 34.20 -38.05
CA THR A 845 -14.56 34.37 -37.06
C THR A 845 -14.95 35.49 -36.16
N VAL A 846 -14.46 35.41 -34.93
CA VAL A 846 -14.31 36.59 -34.14
C VAL A 846 -12.85 36.71 -33.74
N GLN A 847 -12.21 37.75 -34.29
CA GLN A 847 -10.79 38.04 -34.11
C GLN A 847 -10.62 39.12 -33.03
N ALA A 848 -9.42 39.23 -32.44
CA ALA A 848 -9.11 40.11 -31.29
C ALA A 848 -9.64 39.63 -29.93
N ILE A 849 -9.86 38.33 -29.77
CA ILE A 849 -10.35 37.65 -28.56
C ILE A 849 -9.19 37.06 -27.70
N GLY A 850 -7.94 37.54 -27.85
CA GLY A 850 -6.82 36.98 -27.07
C GLY A 850 -6.56 35.48 -27.34
N ASN A 851 -5.89 34.78 -26.41
CA ASN A 851 -5.42 33.40 -26.61
C ASN A 851 -6.37 32.34 -26.00
N THR A 852 -7.34 31.87 -26.78
CA THR A 852 -8.42 30.98 -26.34
C THR A 852 -7.99 29.53 -26.04
N ARG A 853 -8.59 28.92 -24.99
CA ARG A 853 -8.24 27.59 -24.44
C ARG A 853 -9.36 26.57 -24.50
N ASP A 854 -10.60 27.02 -24.37
CA ASP A 854 -11.77 26.16 -24.32
C ASP A 854 -12.99 26.87 -24.91
N VAL A 855 -13.97 26.10 -25.33
CA VAL A 855 -15.18 26.59 -25.98
C VAL A 855 -16.37 25.72 -25.56
N ALA A 856 -17.48 26.38 -25.22
CA ALA A 856 -18.75 25.74 -24.94
C ALA A 856 -19.86 26.43 -25.75
N VAL A 857 -20.80 25.64 -26.27
CA VAL A 857 -21.84 26.14 -27.17
C VAL A 857 -23.22 25.60 -26.87
N GLU A 858 -24.19 26.51 -26.82
CA GLU A 858 -25.59 26.16 -26.70
C GLU A 858 -26.47 27.12 -27.52
N GLY A 859 -27.38 26.55 -28.32
CA GLY A 859 -28.32 27.33 -29.12
C GLY A 859 -27.63 28.37 -30.03
N SER A 860 -27.91 29.65 -29.79
CA SER A 860 -27.42 30.78 -30.58
C SER A 860 -26.22 31.53 -29.97
N LEU A 861 -25.58 30.97 -28.94
CA LEU A 861 -24.47 31.62 -28.26
C LEU A 861 -23.26 30.68 -28.12
N ALA A 862 -22.06 31.24 -28.30
CA ALA A 862 -20.80 30.57 -28.05
C ALA A 862 -19.94 31.38 -27.09
N VAL A 863 -19.22 30.68 -26.22
CA VAL A 863 -18.44 31.27 -25.14
C VAL A 863 -17.03 30.72 -25.16
N LEU A 864 -16.04 31.59 -24.95
CA LEU A 864 -14.62 31.23 -25.04
C LEU A 864 -13.84 31.72 -23.83
N ALA A 865 -13.03 30.82 -23.27
CA ALA A 865 -12.00 31.12 -22.28
C ALA A 865 -10.70 31.56 -22.97
N ASP A 866 -10.04 32.63 -22.51
CA ASP A 866 -8.70 33.03 -23.00
C ASP A 866 -7.61 33.16 -21.91
N ILE A 867 -6.34 33.09 -22.32
CA ILE A 867 -5.17 33.13 -21.42
C ILE A 867 -4.90 34.51 -20.80
N ASN A 868 -5.51 35.57 -21.32
CA ASN A 868 -5.38 36.92 -20.78
C ASN A 868 -6.48 37.23 -19.77
N GLY A 869 -7.31 36.24 -19.45
CA GLY A 869 -8.42 36.38 -18.54
C GLY A 869 -9.61 37.05 -19.17
N MET A 870 -10.04 36.61 -20.34
CA MET A 870 -11.19 37.18 -21.00
C MET A 870 -12.15 36.08 -21.46
N ALA A 871 -13.38 36.14 -20.95
CA ALA A 871 -14.50 35.31 -21.37
C ALA A 871 -15.25 36.05 -22.49
N HIS A 872 -15.17 35.53 -23.71
CA HIS A 872 -15.71 36.22 -24.87
C HIS A 872 -17.06 35.68 -25.26
N LEU A 873 -18.00 36.59 -25.49
CA LEU A 873 -19.36 36.25 -25.85
C LEU A 873 -19.65 36.56 -27.29
N VAL A 874 -20.08 35.52 -27.98
CA VAL A 874 -20.29 35.59 -29.40
C VAL A 874 -21.69 35.13 -29.73
N ASN A 875 -22.49 36.03 -30.33
CA ASN A 875 -23.74 35.63 -30.95
C ASN A 875 -23.43 34.84 -32.22
N VAL A 876 -23.96 33.62 -32.24
CA VAL A 876 -23.82 32.64 -33.31
C VAL A 876 -25.17 32.21 -33.88
N GLU A 877 -26.23 33.01 -33.70
CA GLU A 877 -27.53 32.84 -34.37
C GLU A 877 -27.38 32.84 -35.88
N ASN A 878 -26.51 33.73 -36.37
CA ASN A 878 -25.96 33.64 -37.70
C ASN A 878 -24.48 33.24 -37.61
N PRO A 879 -24.16 31.93 -37.64
CA PRO A 879 -22.77 31.46 -37.64
C PRO A 879 -21.93 32.03 -38.78
N ALA A 880 -22.55 32.58 -39.83
CA ALA A 880 -21.87 33.20 -40.98
C ALA A 880 -21.45 34.67 -40.74
N ALA A 881 -22.02 35.29 -39.73
CA ALA A 881 -21.68 36.64 -39.29
C ALA A 881 -21.72 36.68 -37.76
N PRO A 882 -20.84 35.91 -37.08
CA PRO A 882 -20.81 35.91 -35.64
C PRO A 882 -20.39 37.30 -35.17
N VAL A 883 -21.18 37.85 -34.28
CA VAL A 883 -20.95 39.18 -33.74
C VAL A 883 -20.40 39.00 -32.35
N SER A 884 -19.21 39.55 -32.08
CA SER A 884 -18.81 39.88 -30.70
C SER A 884 -19.94 40.71 -30.14
N THR A 885 -20.80 40.07 -29.35
CA THR A 885 -21.84 40.81 -28.69
C THR A 885 -21.21 41.56 -27.55
N GLY A 886 -20.30 40.91 -26.82
CA GLY A 886 -19.54 41.51 -25.76
C GLY A 886 -18.50 40.53 -25.23
N GLY A 887 -18.04 40.79 -24.03
CA GLY A 887 -17.15 39.90 -23.32
C GLY A 887 -16.98 40.42 -21.92
N TRP A 888 -16.41 39.58 -21.09
CA TRP A 888 -16.09 39.90 -19.73
C TRP A 888 -14.61 39.63 -19.44
N SER A 889 -13.92 40.61 -18.86
CA SER A 889 -12.52 40.49 -18.47
C SER A 889 -12.41 40.14 -16.99
N VAL A 890 -11.63 39.11 -16.70
CA VAL A 890 -11.12 38.77 -15.39
C VAL A 890 -10.43 39.98 -14.76
N PRO A 891 -10.90 40.45 -13.61
CA PRO A 891 -10.18 41.42 -12.79
C PRO A 891 -8.77 40.89 -12.47
N GLY A 892 -7.73 41.70 -12.73
CA GLY A 892 -6.34 41.27 -12.50
C GLY A 892 -5.67 40.48 -13.64
N GLY A 893 -6.44 40.01 -14.62
CA GLY A 893 -5.91 39.43 -15.87
C GLY A 893 -5.39 37.99 -15.75
N GLU A 894 -5.95 37.20 -14.83
CA GLU A 894 -5.63 35.76 -14.68
C GLU A 894 -6.11 34.92 -15.87
N PRO A 895 -5.34 33.93 -16.35
CA PRO A 895 -5.75 33.06 -17.47
C PRO A 895 -7.02 32.24 -17.19
N LEU A 896 -7.91 32.12 -18.19
CA LEU A 896 -9.01 31.15 -18.20
C LEU A 896 -8.61 29.84 -18.90
N TYR A 897 -8.99 28.69 -18.32
CA TYR A 897 -8.67 27.32 -18.78
C TYR A 897 -9.88 26.49 -19.22
N ARG A 898 -11.06 26.73 -18.63
CA ARG A 898 -12.32 26.06 -18.97
C ARG A 898 -13.46 27.06 -19.07
N VAL A 899 -14.46 26.74 -19.88
CA VAL A 899 -15.75 27.44 -19.90
C VAL A 899 -16.89 26.45 -19.99
N GLY A 900 -17.96 26.72 -19.26
CA GLY A 900 -19.26 26.07 -19.42
C GLY A 900 -20.29 27.09 -19.94
N LEU A 901 -21.24 26.63 -20.76
CA LEU A 901 -22.39 27.43 -21.20
C LEU A 901 -23.72 26.71 -20.96
N TYR A 902 -24.63 27.37 -20.26
CA TYR A 902 -26.02 26.95 -20.12
C TYR A 902 -26.97 28.16 -20.09
N SER A 903 -27.96 28.19 -20.98
CA SER A 903 -28.96 29.24 -21.16
C SER A 903 -28.30 30.63 -21.23
N ASN A 904 -28.72 31.57 -20.37
CA ASN A 904 -28.15 32.91 -20.27
C ASN A 904 -27.03 32.99 -19.23
N ARG A 905 -26.20 31.95 -19.11
CA ARG A 905 -25.11 31.92 -18.12
C ARG A 905 -23.81 31.34 -18.64
N VAL A 906 -22.73 31.94 -18.18
CA VAL A 906 -21.37 31.48 -18.43
C VAL A 906 -20.70 31.17 -17.12
N LEU A 907 -20.09 29.99 -17.06
CA LEU A 907 -19.05 29.68 -16.12
C LEU A 907 -17.69 29.89 -16.81
N ALA A 908 -16.90 30.85 -16.35
CA ALA A 908 -15.52 31.08 -16.78
C ALA A 908 -14.57 30.61 -15.68
N VAL A 909 -13.61 29.74 -15.99
CA VAL A 909 -12.77 29.08 -14.97
C VAL A 909 -11.29 29.38 -15.21
N GLY A 910 -10.66 29.98 -14.21
CA GLY A 910 -9.24 30.31 -14.11
C GLY A 910 -8.41 29.21 -13.44
N PHE A 911 -7.20 29.57 -13.01
CA PHE A 911 -6.30 28.69 -12.27
C PHE A 911 -6.95 28.31 -10.95
N ASP A 912 -7.32 29.28 -10.14
CA ASP A 912 -7.90 29.11 -8.81
C ASP A 912 -9.18 29.92 -8.63
N THR A 913 -9.61 30.65 -9.65
CA THR A 913 -10.80 31.50 -9.58
C THR A 913 -11.81 31.13 -10.67
N ALA A 914 -13.09 31.13 -10.36
CA ALA A 914 -14.17 30.96 -11.31
C ALA A 914 -15.10 32.17 -11.30
N TRP A 915 -15.60 32.58 -12.46
CA TRP A 915 -16.48 33.71 -12.62
C TRP A 915 -17.75 33.30 -13.31
N LEU A 916 -18.85 33.70 -12.70
CA LEU A 916 -20.17 33.48 -13.20
C LEU A 916 -20.72 34.76 -13.81
N LEU A 917 -21.22 34.67 -15.03
CA LEU A 917 -21.64 35.84 -15.80
C LEU A 917 -23.11 35.72 -16.21
N ASP A 918 -23.85 36.83 -16.07
CA ASP A 918 -25.14 37.00 -16.73
C ASP A 918 -24.85 37.47 -18.13
N ILE A 919 -25.46 36.77 -19.05
CA ILE A 919 -25.32 37.03 -20.46
C ILE A 919 -26.69 37.21 -21.10
N SER A 920 -27.73 37.51 -20.29
CA SER A 920 -29.06 37.95 -20.73
C SER A 920 -29.00 39.17 -21.66
N SER A 921 -28.02 40.05 -21.43
CA SER A 921 -27.55 41.04 -22.38
C SER A 921 -26.11 40.69 -22.78
N PRO A 922 -25.90 39.87 -23.83
CA PRO A 922 -24.56 39.46 -24.26
C PRO A 922 -23.62 40.63 -24.60
N ALA A 923 -24.18 41.83 -24.81
CA ALA A 923 -23.40 43.05 -25.09
C ALA A 923 -22.82 43.76 -23.88
N ASN A 924 -23.37 43.47 -22.72
CA ASN A 924 -22.83 43.94 -21.46
C ASN A 924 -22.91 42.77 -20.48
N PRO A 925 -22.06 41.73 -20.67
CA PRO A 925 -22.01 40.63 -19.73
C PRO A 925 -21.70 41.21 -18.36
N SER A 926 -22.62 41.01 -17.43
CA SER A 926 -22.43 41.47 -16.06
C SER A 926 -21.90 40.30 -15.26
N LEU A 927 -20.82 40.55 -14.53
CA LEU A 927 -20.37 39.64 -13.48
C LEU A 927 -21.52 39.39 -12.51
N LEU A 928 -21.99 38.16 -12.47
CA LEU A 928 -22.97 37.65 -11.51
C LEU A 928 -22.32 37.00 -10.30
N GLY A 929 -21.01 36.79 -10.33
CA GLY A 929 -20.26 36.32 -9.18
C GLY A 929 -18.82 36.05 -9.56
N THR A 930 -17.89 36.43 -8.70
CA THR A 930 -16.52 35.93 -8.74
C THR A 930 -16.36 34.95 -7.62
N VAL A 931 -15.67 33.85 -7.86
CA VAL A 931 -15.39 32.81 -6.88
C VAL A 931 -13.91 32.53 -6.89
N GLU A 932 -13.18 33.23 -6.04
CA GLU A 932 -11.77 32.94 -5.76
C GLU A 932 -11.70 31.75 -4.83
N LEU A 933 -10.89 30.76 -5.20
CA LEU A 933 -10.75 29.51 -4.48
C LEU A 933 -9.29 29.39 -4.02
N PRO A 934 -9.02 28.82 -2.85
CA PRO A 934 -7.66 28.77 -2.29
C PRO A 934 -6.73 27.79 -3.03
N THR A 935 -7.20 27.13 -4.09
CA THR A 935 -6.49 26.08 -4.82
C THR A 935 -6.87 26.05 -6.30
N ARG A 936 -6.10 25.28 -7.06
CA ARG A 936 -6.30 25.07 -8.47
C ARG A 936 -7.59 24.32 -8.80
N ILE A 937 -8.37 24.87 -9.73
CA ILE A 937 -9.49 24.23 -10.41
C ILE A 937 -8.95 23.24 -11.47
N LEU A 938 -9.28 21.96 -11.31
CA LEU A 938 -8.76 20.84 -12.12
C LEU A 938 -9.69 20.49 -13.28
N ASP A 939 -10.99 20.53 -13.03
CA ASP A 939 -12.02 20.34 -14.04
C ASP A 939 -13.28 21.11 -13.68
N ALA A 940 -14.15 21.31 -14.65
CA ALA A 940 -15.40 22.01 -14.46
C ALA A 940 -16.44 21.55 -15.48
N ASP A 941 -17.69 21.46 -15.04
CA ASP A 941 -18.82 21.17 -15.91
C ASP A 941 -20.00 22.10 -15.62
N LEU A 942 -20.84 22.32 -16.63
CA LEU A 942 -22.05 23.13 -16.53
C LEU A 942 -23.19 22.40 -17.25
N ASP A 943 -24.10 21.83 -16.47
CA ASP A 943 -25.34 21.22 -16.96
C ASP A 943 -26.53 21.82 -16.22
N GLY A 944 -27.52 22.30 -16.95
CA GLY A 944 -28.57 23.06 -16.30
C GLY A 944 -28.08 24.41 -15.77
N PRO A 945 -28.89 25.09 -14.95
CA PRO A 945 -28.47 26.29 -14.24
C PRO A 945 -27.46 26.00 -13.11
N VAL A 946 -26.68 24.90 -13.12
CA VAL A 946 -25.70 24.63 -12.06
C VAL A 946 -24.34 24.36 -12.63
N ALA A 947 -23.37 25.15 -12.18
CA ALA A 947 -21.97 24.96 -12.50
C ALA A 947 -21.29 24.16 -11.39
N VAL A 948 -20.44 23.20 -11.76
CA VAL A 948 -19.69 22.35 -10.83
C VAL A 948 -18.20 22.51 -11.12
N LEU A 949 -17.42 22.86 -10.09
CA LEU A 949 -15.98 23.11 -10.15
C LEU A 949 -15.23 22.11 -9.27
N ALA A 950 -14.31 21.37 -9.84
CA ALA A 950 -13.49 20.39 -9.14
C ALA A 950 -12.14 21.02 -8.72
N LEU A 951 -11.85 21.11 -7.42
CA LEU A 951 -10.74 21.93 -6.87
C LEU A 951 -9.56 21.11 -6.32
N GLY A 952 -9.62 19.80 -6.45
CA GLY A 952 -8.67 18.96 -5.76
C GLY A 952 -8.77 19.08 -4.24
N PRO A 953 -7.65 19.26 -3.50
CA PRO A 953 -7.62 19.36 -2.04
C PRO A 953 -8.76 20.15 -1.39
N GLU A 954 -9.32 21.15 -2.06
CA GLU A 954 -10.32 22.04 -1.46
C GLU A 954 -11.77 21.70 -1.87
N GLY A 955 -12.00 20.51 -2.43
CA GLY A 955 -13.34 19.95 -2.67
C GLY A 955 -13.98 20.36 -4.00
N VAL A 956 -15.29 20.59 -3.98
CA VAL A 956 -16.08 21.02 -5.14
C VAL A 956 -16.85 22.27 -4.80
N VAL A 957 -16.82 23.20 -5.73
CA VAL A 957 -17.61 24.40 -5.63
C VAL A 957 -18.67 24.35 -6.69
N MET A 958 -19.87 24.66 -6.26
CA MET A 958 -20.96 24.86 -7.16
C MET A 958 -21.46 26.27 -7.15
N LEU A 959 -21.94 26.66 -8.31
CA LEU A 959 -22.35 28.00 -8.57
C LEU A 959 -23.82 28.00 -8.91
N ASP A 960 -24.52 28.86 -8.18
CA ASP A 960 -25.94 29.10 -8.30
C ASP A 960 -26.32 30.46 -8.86
N GLY A 961 -27.62 30.70 -8.98
CA GLY A 961 -28.19 31.95 -9.48
C GLY A 961 -28.41 32.00 -11.01
N LEU A 962 -28.32 30.85 -11.70
CA LEU A 962 -28.30 30.84 -13.16
C LEU A 962 -29.64 31.12 -13.85
N SER A 963 -30.75 31.06 -13.12
CA SER A 963 -32.11 31.33 -13.62
C SER A 963 -32.85 32.55 -13.02
N THR A 964 -32.35 33.27 -12.01
CA THR A 964 -33.08 34.45 -11.47
C THR A 964 -32.26 35.73 -11.32
N LEU A 965 -32.52 36.67 -12.22
CA LEU A 965 -32.63 38.09 -11.89
C LEU A 965 -33.90 38.61 -12.58
N ALA A 966 -35.05 38.43 -11.92
CA ALA A 966 -36.29 39.07 -12.31
C ALA A 966 -36.42 40.40 -11.55
N GLN A 967 -36.15 41.49 -12.30
CA GLN A 967 -36.35 42.93 -12.02
C GLN A 967 -35.46 43.63 -11.01
#